data_AF-A0A1E5C440-F1
#
_entry.id   AF-A0A1E5C440-F1
#
_cell.length_a   1.000
_cell.length_b   1.000
_cell.length_c   1.000
_cell.angle_alpha   90.00
_cell.angle_beta   90.00
_cell.angle_gamma   90.00
#
_symmetry.space_group_name_H-M   'P 1'
#
loop_
_entity.id
_entity.type
_entity.pdbx_description
1 polymer ?
#
loop_
_entity_poly.entity_id
_entity_poly.type
_entity_poly.pdbx_seq_one_letter_code
_entity_poly.pdbx_strand_id
1 'polypeptide(L)'
;MKHTLLFGVFVMLLIGCDRQPDSQVVNPEQDAESFVLKLALANATGSTEHKAAKFFASSLESATQGNVTVELVSTSSRLSEREVIAQVQQNKLDIIITPASKLSHLVPEMQILDIPFLFEDNAAVQRAYESSAARTLLSALDEQDLKGLAFWKGGFKQLITTAPLSSLSDFKNRRFRIMESLVLREQFEHWGSTTVPIASNHVADAFAKKAIDGAEGTFVNIAKLGVDNLQITKTNHGYLSLVMMMSPSSFDSLPSIYQDALLEAVKATTQHQYSLADQEGENAYSAVNRKWTITQASPHLIGKMKDVSKTILERNRMIFGTALVEQVLQTSQNWKAPHPDALLVALDADLTNLSALSGLAIRRGIELALDEINAQGGLLGKEVKLVARDNSMVPSRGIDNIKTFAKLPNLIAVFSGISSPVALAELDLLHQHDMLMLVPWAAATPIVDNGHDPNFVFRVSVRDEYAAEFLLDGALDVSPNIGLMLVNNGWGRSNYEGLTNAMAERDLPPAHLEWFDWGEKDISSKTTRLIERGAEVIIYVGNPVEGQKFLAALATHPTPPVVISHWGITGSEFAQQAARELERIDLRVLQTFSFIDNDSPIATSLAKRYHQQYNTLSATDIFAPSGTAHAYDLMHLLAQATRKAGSSDMTKIRQEMKKLDQHKGVMKRYQSPFLSGQQDALTPEDYIFSFYKNGMLHPIRSTN
;
A
#
# COMPACT_ATOMS: atom_id res chain seq x y z
N MET A 1 77.99 7.26 3.79
CA MET A 1 78.13 7.58 5.23
C MET A 1 76.71 7.79 5.74
N LYS A 2 76.05 6.77 6.32
CA LYS A 2 76.03 6.31 7.73
C LYS A 2 75.23 7.23 8.68
N HIS A 3 74.48 6.56 9.59
CA HIS A 3 73.54 6.99 10.65
C HIS A 3 72.07 6.89 10.21
N THR A 4 71.22 5.90 10.55
CA THR A 4 71.06 4.93 11.67
C THR A 4 70.56 5.52 12.99
N LEU A 5 69.28 5.29 13.32
CA LEU A 5 68.68 5.16 14.66
C LEU A 5 67.37 4.33 14.49
N LEU A 6 67.25 3.07 14.92
CA LEU A 6 67.07 2.44 16.25
C LEU A 6 65.61 2.46 16.79
N PHE A 7 64.94 1.30 16.78
CA PHE A 7 64.08 0.88 17.90
C PHE A 7 64.02 -0.66 17.95
N GLY A 8 64.39 -1.22 19.11
CA GLY A 8 64.65 -2.63 19.32
C GLY A 8 63.47 -3.39 19.92
N VAL A 9 63.41 -4.68 19.59
CA VAL A 9 62.64 -5.71 20.29
C VAL A 9 63.61 -6.43 21.22
N PHE A 10 63.28 -6.55 22.51
CA PHE A 10 64.03 -7.38 23.45
C PHE A 10 63.09 -8.23 24.30
N VAL A 11 63.35 -9.53 24.25
CA VAL A 11 62.79 -10.63 25.05
C VAL A 11 63.65 -10.80 26.31
N MET A 12 63.06 -11.15 27.46
CA MET A 12 63.61 -11.88 28.63
C MET A 12 62.87 -11.43 29.93
N LEU A 13 62.61 -12.19 31.01
CA LEU A 13 63.08 -13.47 31.59
C LEU A 13 62.10 -13.92 32.72
N LEU A 14 62.02 -15.25 32.94
CA LEU A 14 61.89 -16.10 34.17
C LEU A 14 61.47 -15.46 35.53
N ILE A 15 60.76 -16.12 36.48
CA ILE A 15 61.07 -17.33 37.29
C ILE A 15 59.82 -17.77 38.09
N GLY A 16 59.64 -19.08 38.37
CA GLY A 16 58.94 -19.54 39.59
C GLY A 16 58.36 -20.96 39.56
N CYS A 17 59.01 -21.92 40.23
CA CYS A 17 58.53 -23.30 40.42
C CYS A 17 57.68 -23.49 41.69
N ASP A 18 56.82 -24.53 41.63
CA ASP A 18 56.52 -25.54 42.66
C ASP A 18 55.30 -25.38 43.59
N ARG A 19 54.18 -26.03 43.20
CA ARG A 19 53.37 -26.99 44.00
C ARG A 19 52.10 -27.38 43.23
N GLN A 20 51.89 -28.68 43.00
CA GLN A 20 50.65 -29.21 42.44
C GLN A 20 49.43 -28.90 43.34
N PRO A 21 48.29 -28.55 42.73
CA PRO A 21 46.99 -29.08 43.14
C PRO A 21 46.42 -29.97 42.04
N ASP A 22 45.62 -30.94 42.49
CA ASP A 22 45.07 -32.06 41.75
C ASP A 22 44.66 -31.80 40.30
N SER A 23 44.98 -32.78 39.46
CA SER A 23 44.33 -33.02 38.19
C SER A 23 42.82 -33.22 38.41
N GLN A 24 42.06 -32.13 38.38
CA GLN A 24 40.65 -32.22 38.00
C GLN A 24 40.62 -32.55 36.51
N VAL A 25 40.30 -33.81 36.23
CA VAL A 25 39.75 -34.23 34.94
C VAL A 25 38.65 -33.23 34.59
N VAL A 26 38.88 -32.40 33.57
CA VAL A 26 37.82 -31.60 32.96
C VAL A 26 36.89 -32.62 32.33
N ASN A 27 35.78 -32.89 33.00
CA ASN A 27 34.70 -33.72 32.48
C ASN A 27 34.15 -33.02 31.23
N PRO A 28 34.22 -33.60 30.02
CA PRO A 28 33.69 -32.98 28.80
C PRO A 28 32.18 -33.22 28.67
N GLU A 29 31.44 -32.94 29.75
CA GLU A 29 29.98 -32.93 29.80
C GLU A 29 29.57 -31.69 30.59
N GLN A 30 29.65 -30.51 29.94
CA GLN A 30 28.63 -29.50 30.20
C GLN A 30 27.40 -29.99 29.45
N ASP A 31 26.39 -30.48 30.17
CA ASP A 31 25.09 -30.79 29.60
C ASP A 31 24.65 -29.60 28.73
N ALA A 32 24.57 -29.81 27.43
CA ALA A 32 23.97 -28.82 26.55
C ALA A 32 22.53 -28.63 27.02
N GLU A 33 22.22 -27.43 27.50
CA GLU A 33 20.88 -27.09 27.99
C GLU A 33 19.86 -27.47 26.90
N SER A 34 18.97 -28.41 27.24
CA SER A 34 18.00 -28.97 26.31
C SER A 34 16.67 -28.25 26.46
N PHE A 35 16.13 -27.78 25.33
CA PHE A 35 14.89 -27.01 25.27
C PHE A 35 13.77 -27.86 24.67
N VAL A 36 12.57 -27.78 25.25
CA VAL A 36 11.37 -28.45 24.73
C VAL A 36 10.29 -27.40 24.46
N LEU A 37 9.97 -27.21 23.18
CA LEU A 37 8.92 -26.27 22.75
C LEU A 37 7.60 -27.01 22.55
N LYS A 38 6.50 -26.49 23.07
CA LYS A 38 5.15 -27.01 22.92
C LYS A 38 4.43 -26.31 21.78
N LEU A 39 4.15 -27.06 20.72
CA LEU A 39 3.42 -26.59 19.54
C LEU A 39 1.97 -27.07 19.61
N ALA A 40 1.05 -26.12 19.74
CA ALA A 40 -0.38 -26.34 19.84
C ALA A 40 -1.04 -26.46 18.46
N LEU A 41 -1.82 -27.53 18.26
CA LEU A 41 -2.60 -27.77 17.05
C LEU A 41 -4.07 -28.05 17.40
N ALA A 42 -4.98 -27.36 16.71
CA ALA A 42 -6.42 -27.57 16.81
C ALA A 42 -6.94 -28.74 15.96
N ASN A 43 -6.19 -29.15 14.93
CA ASN A 43 -6.62 -30.16 13.97
C ASN A 43 -6.21 -31.58 14.37
N ALA A 44 -7.02 -32.56 13.96
CA ALA A 44 -6.78 -33.98 14.24
C ALA A 44 -5.46 -34.49 13.65
N THR A 45 -4.89 -35.49 14.32
CA THR A 45 -3.74 -36.29 13.87
C THR A 45 -3.90 -36.69 12.40
N GLY A 46 -2.99 -36.20 11.55
CA GLY A 46 -2.93 -36.51 10.12
C GLY A 46 -3.34 -35.37 9.18
N SER A 47 -3.76 -34.21 9.70
CA SER A 47 -3.98 -33.01 8.89
C SER A 47 -2.70 -32.49 8.23
N THR A 48 -2.83 -31.63 7.21
CA THR A 48 -1.69 -30.95 6.56
C THR A 48 -0.84 -30.19 7.57
N GLU A 49 -1.47 -29.48 8.50
CA GLU A 49 -0.76 -28.72 9.54
C GLU A 49 -0.02 -29.65 10.50
N HIS A 50 -0.62 -30.78 10.88
CA HIS A 50 0.04 -31.78 11.72
C HIS A 50 1.24 -32.45 11.01
N LYS A 51 1.12 -32.78 9.72
CA LYS A 51 2.23 -33.31 8.91
C LYS A 51 3.37 -32.28 8.81
N ALA A 52 3.05 -31.02 8.55
CA ALA A 52 4.02 -29.93 8.50
C ALA A 52 4.68 -29.67 9.87
N ALA A 53 3.92 -29.70 10.96
CA ALA A 53 4.46 -29.54 12.31
C ALA A 53 5.42 -30.67 12.72
N LYS A 54 5.16 -31.91 12.29
CA LYS A 54 6.11 -33.03 12.47
C LYS A 54 7.39 -32.82 11.68
N PHE A 55 7.28 -32.31 10.45
CA PHE A 55 8.44 -31.96 9.64
C PHE A 55 9.27 -30.84 10.30
N PHE A 56 8.60 -29.81 10.83
CA PHE A 56 9.25 -28.74 11.60
C PHE A 56 9.99 -29.29 12.83
N ALA A 57 9.32 -30.10 13.65
CA ALA A 57 9.92 -30.73 14.82
C ALA A 57 11.20 -31.50 14.46
N SER A 58 11.11 -32.36 13.44
CA SER A 58 12.25 -33.18 12.99
C SER A 58 13.38 -32.32 12.41
N SER A 59 13.04 -31.26 11.68
CA SER A 59 14.02 -30.35 11.07
C SER A 59 14.78 -29.55 12.13
N LEU A 60 14.07 -29.04 13.14
CA LEU A 60 14.68 -28.30 14.25
C LEU A 60 15.54 -29.19 15.14
N GLU A 61 15.05 -30.38 15.48
CA GLU A 61 15.81 -31.37 16.26
C GLU A 61 17.11 -31.73 15.54
N SER A 62 17.04 -32.01 14.24
CA SER A 62 18.22 -32.32 13.42
C SER A 62 19.20 -31.14 13.34
N ALA A 63 18.70 -29.91 13.14
CA ALA A 63 19.52 -28.71 13.03
C ALA A 63 20.21 -28.33 14.35
N THR A 64 19.65 -28.76 15.49
CA THR A 64 20.16 -28.45 16.84
C THR A 64 20.82 -29.65 17.51
N GLN A 65 21.02 -30.76 16.79
CA GLN A 65 21.60 -32.00 17.31
C GLN A 65 20.86 -32.56 18.54
N GLY A 66 19.53 -32.38 18.58
CA GLY A 66 18.67 -32.82 19.67
C GLY A 66 18.51 -31.82 20.82
N ASN A 67 19.25 -30.70 20.82
CA ASN A 67 19.20 -29.73 21.91
C ASN A 67 17.91 -28.91 21.95
N VAL A 68 17.17 -28.83 20.83
CA VAL A 68 15.82 -28.25 20.81
C VAL A 68 14.86 -29.25 20.19
N THR A 69 13.85 -29.66 20.97
CA THR A 69 12.80 -30.58 20.53
C THR A 69 11.43 -29.89 20.54
N VAL A 70 10.49 -30.41 19.75
CA VAL A 70 9.13 -29.86 19.69
C VAL A 70 8.11 -30.94 20.05
N GLU A 71 7.37 -30.70 21.13
CA GLU A 71 6.23 -31.52 21.55
C GLU A 71 4.95 -31.01 20.87
N LEU A 72 4.28 -31.87 20.10
CA LEU A 72 3.00 -31.53 19.49
C LEU A 72 1.86 -31.76 20.49
N VAL A 73 1.23 -30.66 20.92
CA VAL A 73 0.12 -30.66 21.87
C VAL A 73 -1.20 -30.51 21.10
N SER A 74 -2.07 -31.52 21.19
CA SER A 74 -3.45 -31.38 20.69
C SER A 74 -4.20 -30.45 21.63
N THR A 75 -4.73 -29.33 21.12
CA THR A 75 -5.62 -28.49 21.93
C THR A 75 -6.94 -29.21 22.12
N SER A 76 -7.40 -29.34 23.37
CA SER A 76 -8.66 -30.02 23.65
C SER A 76 -9.81 -29.28 22.98
N SER A 77 -10.86 -30.00 22.55
CA SER A 77 -12.07 -29.39 21.96
C SER A 77 -12.85 -28.45 22.91
N ARG A 78 -12.37 -28.25 24.15
CA ARG A 78 -12.95 -27.37 25.16
C ARG A 78 -12.34 -25.96 25.17
N LEU A 79 -11.10 -25.79 24.72
CA LEU A 79 -10.47 -24.47 24.68
C LEU A 79 -10.83 -23.76 23.38
N SER A 80 -11.27 -22.52 23.50
CA SER A 80 -11.41 -21.60 22.38
C SER A 80 -10.04 -21.20 21.84
N GLU A 81 -9.98 -20.79 20.57
CA GLU A 81 -8.73 -20.35 19.96
C GLU A 81 -8.10 -19.16 20.72
N ARG A 82 -8.93 -18.23 21.20
CA ARG A 82 -8.47 -17.06 21.98
C ARG A 82 -7.77 -17.49 23.26
N GLU A 83 -8.25 -18.54 23.92
CA GLU A 83 -7.59 -19.08 25.11
C GLU A 83 -6.25 -19.76 24.78
N VAL A 84 -6.14 -20.40 23.62
CA VAL A 84 -4.86 -20.99 23.17
C VAL A 84 -3.86 -19.88 22.83
N ILE A 85 -4.28 -18.82 22.12
CA ILE A 85 -3.44 -17.65 21.83
C ILE A 85 -2.98 -16.98 23.13
N ALA A 86 -3.89 -16.79 24.09
CA ALA A 86 -3.55 -16.23 25.40
C ALA A 86 -2.55 -17.10 26.17
N GLN A 87 -2.60 -18.43 26.01
CA GLN A 87 -1.57 -19.32 26.58
C GLN A 87 -0.20 -19.14 25.92
N VAL A 88 -0.13 -18.80 24.62
CA VAL A 88 1.13 -18.47 23.95
C VAL A 88 1.68 -17.13 24.42
N GLN A 89 0.83 -16.10 24.53
CA GLN A 89 1.20 -14.79 25.10
C GLN A 89 1.72 -14.93 26.54
N GLN A 90 1.12 -15.82 27.33
CA GLN A 90 1.53 -16.11 28.71
C GLN A 90 2.70 -17.12 28.83
N ASN A 91 3.32 -17.52 27.72
CA ASN A 91 4.42 -18.48 27.68
C ASN A 91 4.08 -19.85 28.34
N LYS A 92 2.81 -20.27 28.29
CA LYS A 92 2.35 -21.61 28.73
C LYS A 92 2.38 -22.63 27.60
N LEU A 93 2.24 -22.14 26.37
CA LEU A 93 2.46 -22.83 25.10
C LEU A 93 3.48 -22.01 24.31
N ASP A 94 4.33 -22.67 23.54
CA ASP A 94 5.42 -21.97 22.87
C ASP A 94 5.03 -21.54 21.46
N ILE A 95 4.32 -22.41 20.71
CA ILE A 95 4.01 -22.21 19.30
C ILE A 95 2.53 -22.54 19.03
N ILE A 96 1.89 -21.78 18.13
CA ILE A 96 0.54 -22.06 17.62
C ILE A 96 0.48 -21.85 16.11
N ILE A 97 -0.35 -22.65 15.44
CA ILE A 97 -0.76 -22.42 14.05
C ILE A 97 -2.27 -22.18 14.02
N THR A 98 -2.70 -21.02 13.54
CA THR A 98 -4.10 -20.62 13.55
C THR A 98 -4.52 -19.84 12.30
N PRO A 99 -5.80 -19.86 11.87
CA PRO A 99 -6.27 -19.03 10.77
C PRO A 99 -6.07 -17.52 11.03
N ALA A 100 -5.56 -16.80 10.04
CA ALA A 100 -5.33 -15.35 10.12
C ALA A 100 -6.60 -14.56 10.47
N SER A 101 -7.77 -14.98 9.96
CA SER A 101 -9.06 -14.34 10.27
C SER A 101 -9.34 -14.28 11.78
N LYS A 102 -8.90 -15.30 12.55
CA LYS A 102 -9.09 -15.33 14.00
C LYS A 102 -8.21 -14.34 14.76
N LEU A 103 -7.17 -13.80 14.13
CA LEU A 103 -6.28 -12.79 14.69
C LEU A 103 -6.81 -11.36 14.51
N SER A 104 -7.93 -11.18 13.78
CA SER A 104 -8.52 -9.88 13.47
C SER A 104 -8.86 -8.99 14.68
N HIS A 105 -9.04 -9.60 15.86
CA HIS A 105 -9.30 -8.86 17.10
C HIS A 105 -8.03 -8.32 17.77
N LEU A 106 -6.86 -8.86 17.42
CA LEU A 106 -5.54 -8.42 17.89
C LEU A 106 -4.85 -7.54 16.85
N VAL A 107 -4.89 -7.96 15.59
CA VAL A 107 -4.28 -7.29 14.45
C VAL A 107 -5.35 -7.15 13.36
N PRO A 108 -6.16 -6.07 13.37
CA PRO A 108 -7.23 -5.85 12.41
C PRO A 108 -6.80 -5.95 10.94
N GLU A 109 -5.54 -5.59 10.64
CA GLU A 109 -4.88 -5.62 9.34
C GLU A 109 -4.82 -7.03 8.74
N MET A 110 -4.82 -8.08 9.57
CA MET A 110 -4.83 -9.49 9.10
C MET A 110 -6.06 -9.82 8.24
N GLN A 111 -7.15 -9.07 8.40
CA GLN A 111 -8.38 -9.23 7.61
C GLN A 111 -8.20 -8.86 6.14
N ILE A 112 -7.09 -8.21 5.74
CA ILE A 112 -6.79 -7.99 4.32
C ILE A 112 -6.77 -9.33 3.55
N LEU A 113 -6.35 -10.42 4.20
CA LEU A 113 -6.31 -11.76 3.61
C LEU A 113 -7.70 -12.41 3.45
N ASP A 114 -8.74 -11.84 4.06
CA ASP A 114 -10.14 -12.26 3.92
C ASP A 114 -10.85 -11.54 2.76
N ILE A 115 -10.20 -10.59 2.08
CA ILE A 115 -10.81 -9.84 0.98
C ILE A 115 -11.22 -10.80 -0.15
N PRO A 116 -12.50 -10.81 -0.56
CA PRO A 116 -12.98 -11.73 -1.58
C PRO A 116 -12.28 -11.49 -2.92
N PHE A 117 -11.88 -12.58 -3.56
CA PHE A 117 -11.19 -12.61 -4.85
C PHE A 117 -9.84 -11.87 -4.87
N LEU A 118 -9.21 -11.65 -3.71
CA LEU A 118 -7.88 -11.02 -3.62
C LEU A 118 -6.80 -11.82 -4.36
N PHE A 119 -6.87 -13.16 -4.30
CA PHE A 119 -5.92 -14.05 -4.95
C PHE A 119 -6.55 -14.77 -6.14
N GLU A 120 -5.88 -14.74 -7.29
CA GLU A 120 -6.33 -15.44 -8.49
C GLU A 120 -6.06 -16.95 -8.42
N ASP A 121 -4.91 -17.33 -7.86
CA ASP A 121 -4.43 -18.71 -7.78
C ASP A 121 -3.45 -18.92 -6.61
N ASN A 122 -3.01 -20.16 -6.40
CA ASN A 122 -2.04 -20.50 -5.35
C ASN A 122 -0.66 -19.85 -5.55
N ALA A 123 -0.29 -19.47 -6.79
CA ALA A 123 0.96 -18.77 -7.05
C ALA A 123 0.88 -17.31 -6.59
N ALA A 124 -0.27 -16.65 -6.74
CA ALA A 124 -0.54 -15.32 -6.18
C ALA A 124 -0.48 -15.33 -4.66
N VAL A 125 -1.05 -16.35 -4.02
CA VAL A 125 -0.96 -16.55 -2.56
C VAL A 125 0.50 -16.67 -2.11
N GLN A 126 1.27 -17.52 -2.77
CA GLN A 126 2.68 -17.73 -2.42
C GLN A 126 3.50 -16.43 -2.57
N ARG A 127 3.34 -15.70 -3.68
CA ARG A 127 4.01 -14.40 -3.86
C ARG A 127 3.67 -13.42 -2.76
N ALA A 128 2.40 -13.37 -2.33
CA ALA A 128 1.97 -12.50 -1.25
C ALA A 128 2.58 -12.91 0.10
N TYR A 129 2.62 -14.20 0.43
CA TYR A 129 3.18 -14.71 1.69
C TYR A 129 4.71 -14.60 1.79
N GLU A 130 5.42 -14.56 0.67
CA GLU A 130 6.87 -14.38 0.62
C GLU A 130 7.29 -12.89 0.53
N SER A 131 6.31 -11.99 0.44
CA SER A 131 6.54 -10.56 0.22
C SER A 131 6.93 -9.79 1.48
N SER A 132 7.32 -8.52 1.31
CA SER A 132 7.45 -7.58 2.42
C SER A 132 6.12 -7.30 3.12
N ALA A 133 4.99 -7.36 2.42
CA ALA A 133 3.67 -7.16 3.01
C ALA A 133 3.38 -8.23 4.07
N ALA A 134 3.72 -9.49 3.77
CA ALA A 134 3.61 -10.58 4.73
C ALA A 134 4.51 -10.37 5.95
N ARG A 135 5.73 -9.85 5.76
CA ARG A 135 6.62 -9.49 6.88
C ARG A 135 6.03 -8.38 7.75
N THR A 136 5.43 -7.35 7.14
CA THR A 136 4.72 -6.28 7.87
C THR A 136 3.59 -6.85 8.71
N LEU A 137 2.75 -7.71 8.12
CA LEU A 137 1.65 -8.36 8.84
C LEU A 137 2.16 -9.24 10.00
N LEU A 138 3.20 -10.04 9.79
CA LEU A 138 3.78 -10.89 10.84
C LEU A 138 4.40 -10.05 11.97
N SER A 139 5.05 -8.93 11.64
CA SER A 139 5.67 -8.04 12.63
C SER A 139 4.63 -7.28 13.46
N ALA A 140 3.43 -7.04 12.93
CA ALA A 140 2.33 -6.44 13.69
C ALA A 140 1.87 -7.30 14.88
N LEU A 141 2.21 -8.59 14.89
CA LEU A 141 1.97 -9.47 16.04
C LEU A 141 2.91 -9.18 17.22
N ASP A 142 4.08 -8.58 16.96
CA ASP A 142 5.08 -8.31 18.01
C ASP A 142 4.51 -7.34 19.06
N GLU A 143 3.67 -6.39 18.64
CA GLU A 143 2.93 -5.46 19.52
C GLU A 143 1.85 -6.16 20.38
N GLN A 144 1.54 -7.42 20.07
CA GLN A 144 0.53 -8.24 20.73
C GLN A 144 1.14 -9.41 21.51
N ASP A 145 2.41 -9.28 21.94
CA ASP A 145 3.17 -10.31 22.66
C ASP A 145 3.22 -11.67 21.91
N LEU A 146 3.30 -11.61 20.58
CA LEU A 146 3.31 -12.77 19.69
C LEU A 146 4.35 -12.58 18.59
N LYS A 147 5.31 -13.49 18.47
CA LYS A 147 6.27 -13.46 17.36
C LYS A 147 5.70 -14.18 16.14
N GLY A 148 5.38 -13.43 15.08
CA GLY A 148 4.96 -14.01 13.80
C GLY A 148 6.12 -14.74 13.10
N LEU A 149 5.91 -15.99 12.69
CA LEU A 149 6.96 -16.82 12.07
C LEU A 149 6.76 -17.02 10.56
N ALA A 150 5.57 -17.43 10.14
CA ALA A 150 5.28 -17.69 8.73
C ALA A 150 3.78 -17.71 8.41
N PHE A 151 3.44 -17.40 7.15
CA PHE A 151 2.13 -17.69 6.57
C PHE A 151 2.12 -19.03 5.85
N TRP A 152 1.08 -19.82 6.10
CA TRP A 152 0.86 -21.16 5.54
C TRP A 152 -0.41 -21.22 4.70
N LYS A 153 -0.38 -22.03 3.64
CA LYS A 153 -1.51 -22.24 2.72
C LYS A 153 -2.60 -23.10 3.38
N GLY A 154 -3.82 -22.59 3.51
CA GLY A 154 -4.99 -23.38 3.94
C GLY A 154 -5.95 -23.76 2.80
N GLY A 155 -5.89 -23.05 1.67
CA GLY A 155 -6.62 -23.35 0.44
C GLY A 155 -7.81 -22.42 0.13
N PHE A 156 -8.31 -22.49 -1.09
CA PHE A 156 -9.45 -21.70 -1.55
C PHE A 156 -10.78 -22.15 -0.93
N LYS A 157 -11.56 -21.19 -0.45
CA LYS A 157 -12.89 -21.37 0.12
C LYS A 157 -13.95 -21.52 -0.96
N GLN A 158 -14.90 -22.41 -0.69
CA GLN A 158 -16.07 -22.71 -1.50
C GLN A 158 -17.34 -22.45 -0.70
N LEU A 159 -18.47 -22.27 -1.38
CA LEU A 159 -19.76 -22.11 -0.72
C LEU A 159 -20.39 -23.48 -0.48
N ILE A 160 -20.96 -23.64 0.71
CA ILE A 160 -21.58 -24.86 1.21
C ILE A 160 -23.02 -24.51 1.57
N THR A 161 -24.00 -25.17 0.98
CA THR A 161 -25.43 -24.93 1.24
C THR A 161 -26.21 -26.25 1.21
N THR A 162 -27.49 -26.22 1.57
CA THR A 162 -28.42 -27.36 1.37
C THR A 162 -29.25 -27.22 0.08
N ALA A 163 -29.14 -26.08 -0.61
CA ALA A 163 -29.82 -25.80 -1.87
C ALA A 163 -28.87 -25.06 -2.83
N PRO A 164 -28.99 -25.25 -4.16
CA PRO A 164 -28.10 -24.63 -5.15
C PRO A 164 -28.02 -23.09 -5.04
N LEU A 165 -26.89 -22.55 -5.51
CA LEU A 165 -26.65 -21.12 -5.69
C LEU A 165 -26.33 -20.86 -7.16
N SER A 166 -27.21 -20.13 -7.83
CA SER A 166 -27.13 -19.80 -9.26
C SER A 166 -27.09 -18.30 -9.52
N SER A 167 -27.62 -17.50 -8.59
CA SER A 167 -27.65 -16.04 -8.67
C SER A 167 -27.56 -15.40 -7.27
N LEU A 168 -27.31 -14.08 -7.21
CA LEU A 168 -27.27 -13.35 -5.93
C LEU A 168 -28.61 -13.39 -5.18
N SER A 169 -29.75 -13.54 -5.86
CA SER A 169 -31.05 -13.65 -5.16
C SER A 169 -31.13 -14.90 -4.29
N ASP A 170 -30.34 -15.94 -4.60
CA ASP A 170 -30.32 -17.18 -3.83
C ASP A 170 -29.70 -17.00 -2.45
N PHE A 171 -28.92 -15.94 -2.21
CA PHE A 171 -28.34 -15.60 -0.91
C PHE A 171 -29.33 -14.89 0.01
N LYS A 172 -30.40 -14.30 -0.55
CA LYS A 172 -31.36 -13.49 0.20
C LYS A 172 -32.01 -14.28 1.32
N ASN A 173 -32.08 -13.68 2.51
CA ASN A 173 -32.65 -14.27 3.72
C ASN A 173 -31.96 -15.56 4.22
N ARG A 174 -30.78 -15.90 3.68
CA ARG A 174 -29.97 -17.01 4.21
C ARG A 174 -29.02 -16.51 5.30
N ARG A 175 -28.73 -17.39 6.26
CA ARG A 175 -27.73 -17.18 7.31
C ARG A 175 -26.50 -18.02 7.01
N PHE A 176 -25.39 -17.36 6.71
CA PHE A 176 -24.12 -18.03 6.43
C PHE A 176 -23.23 -18.09 7.66
N ARG A 177 -22.67 -19.26 7.93
CA ARG A 177 -21.60 -19.41 8.91
C ARG A 177 -20.31 -18.81 8.38
N ILE A 178 -19.68 -17.97 9.19
CA ILE A 178 -18.35 -17.39 8.93
C ILE A 178 -17.38 -17.64 10.10
N MET A 179 -16.10 -17.41 9.86
CA MET A 179 -15.13 -17.17 10.94
C MET A 179 -15.30 -15.73 11.47
N GLU A 180 -14.80 -15.45 12.67
CA GLU A 180 -14.81 -14.09 13.22
C GLU A 180 -13.97 -13.16 12.35
N SER A 181 -14.61 -12.36 11.50
CA SER A 181 -13.98 -11.35 10.64
C SER A 181 -15.04 -10.36 10.16
N LEU A 182 -14.76 -9.06 10.27
CA LEU A 182 -15.66 -8.01 9.77
C LEU A 182 -15.74 -8.06 8.24
N VAL A 183 -14.62 -8.34 7.57
CA VAL A 183 -14.56 -8.47 6.11
C VAL A 183 -15.40 -9.64 5.62
N LEU A 184 -15.34 -10.80 6.28
CA LEU A 184 -16.19 -11.94 5.91
C LEU A 184 -17.67 -11.65 6.15
N ARG A 185 -18.02 -10.89 7.19
CA ARG A 185 -19.40 -10.43 7.39
C ARG A 185 -19.85 -9.53 6.23
N GLU A 186 -19.04 -8.52 5.93
CA GLU A 186 -19.32 -7.55 4.87
C GLU A 186 -19.43 -8.21 3.50
N GLN A 187 -18.60 -9.22 3.21
CA GLN A 187 -18.67 -10.06 2.00
C GLN A 187 -20.08 -10.63 1.80
N PHE A 188 -20.60 -11.33 2.80
CA PHE A 188 -21.92 -11.98 2.72
C PHE A 188 -23.08 -10.98 2.77
N GLU A 189 -22.92 -9.84 3.44
CA GLU A 189 -23.87 -8.72 3.41
C GLU A 189 -24.00 -8.13 2.00
N HIS A 190 -22.88 -7.90 1.31
CA HIS A 190 -22.88 -7.44 -0.09
C HIS A 190 -23.48 -8.48 -1.05
N TRP A 191 -23.42 -9.77 -0.70
CA TRP A 191 -24.12 -10.83 -1.44
C TRP A 191 -25.61 -10.96 -1.07
N GLY A 192 -26.11 -10.18 -0.11
CA GLY A 192 -27.53 -10.13 0.27
C GLY A 192 -27.95 -11.09 1.38
N SER A 193 -26.99 -11.65 2.12
CA SER A 193 -27.23 -12.60 3.20
C SER A 193 -26.82 -12.04 4.58
N THR A 194 -27.18 -12.74 5.64
CA THR A 194 -26.73 -12.44 7.01
C THR A 194 -25.69 -13.47 7.44
N THR A 195 -24.89 -13.15 8.46
CA THR A 195 -23.85 -14.06 8.94
C THR A 195 -23.98 -14.41 10.41
N VAL A 196 -23.51 -15.60 10.77
CA VAL A 196 -23.41 -16.07 12.15
C VAL A 196 -21.99 -16.61 12.39
N PRO A 197 -21.20 -16.01 13.29
CA PRO A 197 -19.90 -16.57 13.65
C PRO A 197 -20.09 -17.85 14.46
N ILE A 198 -19.61 -18.98 13.94
CA ILE A 198 -19.71 -20.29 14.61
C ILE A 198 -18.36 -21.00 14.52
N ALA A 199 -17.87 -21.55 15.64
CA ALA A 199 -16.65 -22.34 15.68
C ALA A 199 -16.77 -23.59 14.78
N SER A 200 -15.66 -24.04 14.19
CA SER A 200 -15.64 -25.11 13.18
C SER A 200 -16.27 -26.43 13.65
N ASN A 201 -16.08 -26.78 14.91
CA ASN A 201 -16.61 -27.99 15.54
C ASN A 201 -18.14 -27.99 15.71
N HIS A 202 -18.79 -26.81 15.66
CA HIS A 202 -20.25 -26.68 15.80
C HIS A 202 -21.00 -26.48 14.48
N VAL A 203 -20.29 -26.49 13.34
CA VAL A 203 -20.90 -26.25 12.02
C VAL A 203 -21.91 -27.35 11.67
N ALA A 204 -21.59 -28.62 11.92
CA ALA A 204 -22.49 -29.73 11.63
C ALA A 204 -23.79 -29.64 12.45
N ASP A 205 -23.67 -29.37 13.75
CA ASP A 205 -24.81 -29.15 14.64
C ASP A 205 -25.65 -27.95 14.19
N ALA A 206 -25.02 -26.87 13.72
CA ALA A 206 -25.71 -25.68 13.26
C ALA A 206 -26.54 -25.95 12.00
N PHE A 207 -26.03 -26.74 11.05
CA PHE A 207 -26.82 -27.22 9.91
C PHE A 207 -27.97 -28.12 10.37
N ALA A 208 -27.70 -29.10 11.25
CA ALA A 208 -28.72 -30.03 11.75
C ALA A 208 -29.87 -29.31 12.48
N LYS A 209 -29.55 -28.27 13.25
CA LYS A 209 -30.52 -27.43 13.98
C LYS A 209 -31.14 -26.33 13.11
N LYS A 210 -30.78 -26.24 11.82
CA LYS A 210 -31.21 -25.17 10.90
C LYS A 210 -30.92 -23.77 11.46
N ALA A 211 -29.84 -23.62 12.23
CA ALA A 211 -29.37 -22.32 12.71
C ALA A 211 -28.67 -21.53 11.59
N ILE A 212 -28.18 -22.23 10.57
CA ILE A 212 -27.54 -21.69 9.38
C ILE A 212 -28.09 -22.38 8.13
N ASP A 213 -28.05 -21.66 7.01
CA ASP A 213 -28.52 -22.10 5.71
C ASP A 213 -27.34 -22.33 4.73
N GLY A 214 -26.16 -21.84 5.11
CA GLY A 214 -24.92 -22.06 4.39
C GLY A 214 -23.67 -21.79 5.22
N ALA A 215 -22.52 -22.06 4.64
CA ALA A 215 -21.20 -21.79 5.20
C ALA A 215 -20.18 -21.57 4.06
N GLU A 216 -19.00 -21.06 4.40
CA GLU A 216 -17.81 -21.13 3.54
C GLU A 216 -16.75 -22.06 4.15
N GLY A 217 -15.96 -22.72 3.28
CA GLY A 217 -14.86 -23.57 3.72
C GLY A 217 -14.01 -24.11 2.57
N THR A 218 -12.78 -24.54 2.89
CA THR A 218 -11.89 -25.19 1.92
C THR A 218 -12.33 -26.64 1.68
N PHE A 219 -11.92 -27.26 0.57
CA PHE A 219 -12.26 -28.67 0.32
C PHE A 219 -11.79 -29.60 1.45
N VAL A 220 -10.63 -29.31 2.05
CA VAL A 220 -10.09 -30.05 3.21
C VAL A 220 -11.05 -30.00 4.41
N ASN A 221 -11.64 -28.83 4.68
CA ASN A 221 -12.60 -28.68 5.77
C ASN A 221 -13.95 -29.33 5.42
N ILE A 222 -14.40 -29.17 4.17
CA ILE A 222 -15.66 -29.74 3.68
C ILE A 222 -15.63 -31.27 3.75
N ALA A 223 -14.54 -31.92 3.35
CA ALA A 223 -14.40 -33.38 3.34
C ALA A 223 -14.63 -34.03 4.73
N LYS A 224 -14.40 -33.26 5.80
CA LYS A 224 -14.53 -33.66 7.21
C LYS A 224 -15.89 -33.32 7.82
N LEU A 225 -16.75 -32.59 7.13
CA LEU A 225 -18.08 -32.25 7.64
C LEU A 225 -18.97 -33.51 7.71
N GLY A 226 -19.56 -33.75 8.87
CA GLY A 226 -20.53 -34.82 9.10
C GLY A 226 -21.96 -34.37 8.81
N VAL A 227 -22.22 -33.80 7.63
CA VAL A 227 -23.55 -33.30 7.24
C VAL A 227 -23.97 -33.94 5.91
N ASP A 228 -25.15 -34.54 5.88
CA ASP A 228 -25.69 -35.14 4.67
C ASP A 228 -26.36 -34.09 3.75
N ASN A 229 -26.53 -34.43 2.47
CA ASN A 229 -27.28 -33.63 1.49
C ASN A 229 -26.78 -32.19 1.27
N LEU A 230 -25.47 -31.96 1.39
CA LEU A 230 -24.86 -30.69 1.04
C LEU A 230 -24.76 -30.50 -0.48
N GLN A 231 -24.82 -29.24 -0.90
CA GLN A 231 -24.51 -28.74 -2.23
C GLN A 231 -23.28 -27.84 -2.12
N ILE A 232 -22.23 -28.14 -2.90
CA ILE A 232 -20.99 -27.38 -2.89
C ILE A 232 -20.91 -26.54 -4.16
N THR A 233 -20.82 -25.23 -4.03
CA THR A 233 -20.63 -24.33 -5.18
C THR A 233 -19.18 -23.88 -5.21
N LYS A 234 -18.43 -24.38 -6.20
CA LYS A 234 -17.02 -24.04 -6.41
C LYS A 234 -16.93 -22.61 -6.93
N THR A 235 -16.41 -21.73 -6.10
CA THR A 235 -16.35 -20.28 -6.32
C THR A 235 -14.93 -19.73 -6.18
N ASN A 236 -14.06 -20.38 -5.39
CA ASN A 236 -12.72 -19.87 -5.06
C ASN A 236 -12.76 -18.39 -4.60
N HIS A 237 -13.80 -17.99 -3.87
CA HIS A 237 -14.07 -16.58 -3.59
C HIS A 237 -13.18 -15.99 -2.51
N GLY A 238 -12.56 -16.81 -1.66
CA GLY A 238 -11.68 -16.36 -0.58
C GLY A 238 -10.63 -17.42 -0.29
N TYR A 239 -9.65 -17.08 0.54
CA TYR A 239 -8.55 -17.98 0.88
C TYR A 239 -8.46 -18.19 2.39
N LEU A 240 -8.22 -19.42 2.83
CA LEU A 240 -7.89 -19.70 4.23
C LEU A 240 -6.38 -19.51 4.42
N SER A 241 -6.00 -18.39 5.03
CA SER A 241 -4.62 -18.10 5.41
C SER A 241 -4.35 -18.62 6.81
N LEU A 242 -3.25 -19.35 7.02
CA LEU A 242 -2.80 -19.81 8.33
C LEU A 242 -1.56 -19.04 8.76
N VAL A 243 -1.40 -18.79 10.06
CA VAL A 243 -0.25 -18.10 10.65
C VAL A 243 0.39 -19.03 11.68
N MET A 244 1.67 -19.30 11.51
CA MET A 244 2.52 -19.89 12.54
C MET A 244 3.13 -18.75 13.35
N MET A 245 2.96 -18.78 14.67
CA MET A 245 3.48 -17.77 15.59
C MET A 245 3.92 -18.42 16.90
N MET A 246 4.76 -17.72 17.66
CA MET A 246 5.33 -18.23 18.91
C MET A 246 5.39 -17.17 20.01
N SER A 247 5.56 -17.61 21.25
CA SER A 247 5.83 -16.70 22.37
C SER A 247 7.20 -16.03 22.16
N PRO A 248 7.28 -14.69 22.25
CA PRO A 248 8.57 -14.00 22.28
C PRO A 248 9.46 -14.51 23.41
N SER A 249 8.89 -14.81 24.59
CA SER A 249 9.63 -15.35 25.73
C SER A 249 10.26 -16.72 25.42
N SER A 250 9.54 -17.63 24.77
CA SER A 250 10.12 -18.89 24.30
C SER A 250 11.26 -18.67 23.31
N PHE A 251 11.08 -17.75 22.35
CA PHE A 251 12.11 -17.45 21.34
C PHE A 251 13.38 -16.89 21.98
N ASP A 252 13.21 -15.88 22.82
CA ASP A 252 14.31 -15.14 23.45
C ASP A 252 15.06 -15.98 24.50
N SER A 253 14.41 -17.02 25.06
CA SER A 253 15.05 -17.99 25.95
C SER A 253 16.03 -18.92 25.24
N LEU A 254 15.89 -19.10 23.91
CA LEU A 254 16.82 -19.92 23.14
C LEU A 254 18.13 -19.15 22.90
N PRO A 255 19.30 -19.81 23.02
CA PRO A 255 20.55 -19.27 22.49
C PRO A 255 20.44 -18.85 21.02
N SER A 256 21.14 -17.79 20.63
CA SER A 256 21.09 -17.21 19.27
C SER A 256 21.28 -18.24 18.15
N ILE A 257 22.15 -19.24 18.33
CA ILE A 257 22.35 -20.31 17.35
C ILE A 257 21.09 -21.17 17.15
N TYR A 258 20.31 -21.39 18.19
CA TYR A 258 19.05 -22.13 18.11
C TYR A 258 17.89 -21.27 17.64
N GLN A 259 17.93 -19.95 17.89
CA GLN A 259 17.01 -19.01 17.25
C GLN A 259 17.16 -19.03 15.73
N ASP A 260 18.39 -18.97 15.23
CA ASP A 260 18.69 -19.05 13.78
C ASP A 260 18.26 -20.41 13.20
N ALA A 261 18.56 -21.51 13.91
CA ALA A 261 18.14 -22.85 13.50
C ALA A 261 16.61 -22.99 13.45
N LEU A 262 15.88 -22.38 14.40
CA LEU A 262 14.42 -22.33 14.41
C LEU A 262 13.88 -21.58 13.20
N LEU A 263 14.41 -20.40 12.88
CA LEU A 263 13.95 -19.61 11.74
C LEU A 263 14.23 -20.32 10.40
N GLU A 264 15.37 -21.00 10.26
CA GLU A 264 15.65 -21.79 9.06
C GLU A 264 14.74 -23.03 8.96
N ALA A 265 14.47 -23.72 10.09
CA ALA A 265 13.51 -24.81 10.14
C ALA A 265 12.08 -24.37 9.77
N VAL A 266 11.66 -23.18 10.21
CA VAL A 266 10.38 -22.56 9.81
C VAL A 266 10.34 -22.33 8.30
N LYS A 267 11.40 -21.77 7.72
CA LYS A 267 11.48 -21.48 6.29
C LYS A 267 11.41 -22.76 5.44
N ALA A 268 12.19 -23.79 5.80
CA ALA A 268 12.17 -25.08 5.14
C ALA A 268 10.78 -25.75 5.26
N THR A 269 10.19 -25.72 6.46
CA THR A 269 8.84 -26.25 6.71
C THR A 269 7.79 -25.53 5.88
N THR A 270 7.89 -24.20 5.75
CA THR A 270 6.90 -23.40 5.00
C THR A 270 6.84 -23.82 3.53
N GLN A 271 7.99 -24.05 2.88
CA GLN A 271 8.04 -24.53 1.51
C GLN A 271 7.47 -25.97 1.38
N HIS A 272 7.77 -26.83 2.35
CA HIS A 272 7.18 -28.16 2.41
C HIS A 272 5.65 -28.11 2.62
N GLN A 273 5.17 -27.22 3.50
CA GLN A 273 3.77 -27.03 3.81
C GLN A 273 2.98 -26.55 2.59
N TYR A 274 3.54 -25.68 1.75
CA TYR A 274 2.90 -25.26 0.50
C TYR A 274 2.64 -26.44 -0.44
N SER A 275 3.64 -27.31 -0.62
CA SER A 275 3.52 -28.50 -1.47
C SER A 275 2.50 -29.49 -0.90
N LEU A 276 2.51 -29.71 0.42
CA LEU A 276 1.53 -30.57 1.10
C LEU A 276 0.10 -30.02 0.99
N ALA A 277 -0.08 -28.72 1.16
CA ALA A 277 -1.39 -28.07 1.10
C ALA A 277 -2.01 -28.16 -0.29
N ASP A 278 -1.22 -27.92 -1.33
CA ASP A 278 -1.67 -28.03 -2.73
C ASP A 278 -2.05 -29.49 -3.03
N GLN A 279 -1.25 -30.48 -2.61
CA GLN A 279 -1.60 -31.90 -2.80
C GLN A 279 -2.86 -32.33 -2.02
N GLU A 280 -3.00 -31.91 -0.76
CA GLU A 280 -4.15 -32.26 0.07
C GLU A 280 -5.44 -31.61 -0.45
N GLY A 281 -5.37 -30.40 -1.00
CA GLY A 281 -6.50 -29.72 -1.65
C GLY A 281 -7.13 -30.57 -2.76
N GLU A 282 -6.30 -31.13 -3.62
CA GLU A 282 -6.68 -31.94 -4.78
C GLU A 282 -7.29 -33.28 -4.35
N ASN A 283 -6.68 -33.90 -3.33
CA ASN A 283 -7.21 -35.11 -2.71
C ASN A 283 -8.57 -34.85 -2.05
N ALA A 284 -8.70 -33.74 -1.34
CA ALA A 284 -9.92 -33.34 -0.66
C ALA A 284 -11.05 -33.01 -1.65
N TYR A 285 -10.73 -32.33 -2.77
CA TYR A 285 -11.69 -32.11 -3.86
C TYR A 285 -12.27 -33.45 -4.35
N SER A 286 -11.41 -34.42 -4.62
CA SER A 286 -11.81 -35.75 -5.06
C SER A 286 -12.67 -36.48 -4.02
N ALA A 287 -12.35 -36.32 -2.73
CA ALA A 287 -13.13 -36.90 -1.63
C ALA A 287 -14.52 -36.23 -1.49
N VAL A 288 -14.61 -34.91 -1.61
CA VAL A 288 -15.86 -34.15 -1.58
C VAL A 288 -16.74 -34.54 -2.77
N ASN A 289 -16.18 -34.65 -3.98
CA ASN A 289 -16.92 -35.01 -5.20
C ASN A 289 -17.50 -36.43 -5.17
N ARG A 290 -16.95 -37.32 -4.33
CA ARG A 290 -17.51 -38.66 -4.09
C ARG A 290 -18.68 -38.64 -3.09
N LYS A 291 -18.76 -37.64 -2.22
CA LYS A 291 -19.78 -37.52 -1.16
C LYS A 291 -20.95 -36.62 -1.55
N TRP A 292 -20.68 -35.51 -2.23
CA TRP A 292 -21.65 -34.47 -2.56
C TRP A 292 -21.46 -33.94 -3.98
N THR A 293 -22.53 -33.36 -4.54
CA THR A 293 -22.47 -32.67 -5.82
C THR A 293 -21.67 -31.37 -5.70
N ILE A 294 -20.63 -31.24 -6.52
CA ILE A 294 -19.90 -30.00 -6.71
C ILE A 294 -20.40 -29.32 -7.99
N THR A 295 -21.00 -28.14 -7.84
CA THR A 295 -21.41 -27.29 -8.96
C THR A 295 -20.36 -26.20 -9.18
N GLN A 296 -19.87 -26.05 -10.41
CA GLN A 296 -19.01 -24.92 -10.76
C GLN A 296 -19.89 -23.65 -10.86
N ALA A 297 -19.51 -22.58 -10.16
CA ALA A 297 -20.22 -21.31 -10.26
C ALA A 297 -20.15 -20.77 -11.70
N SER A 298 -21.26 -20.23 -12.19
CA SER A 298 -21.30 -19.61 -13.52
C SER A 298 -20.41 -18.36 -13.56
N PRO A 299 -19.80 -18.02 -14.71
CA PRO A 299 -19.07 -16.76 -14.88
C PRO A 299 -19.92 -15.54 -14.54
N HIS A 300 -21.23 -15.61 -14.82
CA HIS A 300 -22.18 -14.56 -14.47
C HIS A 300 -22.30 -14.35 -12.95
N LEU A 301 -22.45 -15.44 -12.18
CA LEU A 301 -22.51 -15.36 -10.72
C LEU A 301 -21.20 -14.82 -10.13
N ILE A 302 -20.05 -15.33 -10.59
CA ILE A 302 -18.74 -14.84 -10.14
C ILE A 302 -18.55 -13.36 -10.47
N GLY A 303 -18.93 -12.94 -11.69
CA GLY A 303 -18.90 -11.53 -12.09
C GLY A 303 -19.73 -10.66 -11.14
N LYS A 304 -20.97 -11.06 -10.85
CA LYS A 304 -21.84 -10.33 -9.91
C LYS A 304 -21.29 -10.31 -8.50
N MET A 305 -20.72 -11.40 -7.99
CA MET A 305 -20.08 -11.43 -6.67
C MET A 305 -18.88 -10.48 -6.61
N LYS A 306 -18.03 -10.46 -7.64
CA LYS A 306 -16.92 -9.51 -7.74
C LYS A 306 -17.42 -8.06 -7.80
N ASP A 307 -18.42 -7.79 -8.62
CA ASP A 307 -18.99 -6.44 -8.81
C ASP A 307 -19.51 -5.86 -7.49
N VAL A 308 -20.30 -6.64 -6.73
CA VAL A 308 -20.87 -6.16 -5.46
C VAL A 308 -19.85 -6.14 -4.33
N SER A 309 -18.78 -6.92 -4.41
CA SER A 309 -17.71 -6.94 -3.40
C SER A 309 -16.57 -5.95 -3.68
N LYS A 310 -16.56 -5.26 -4.83
CA LYS A 310 -15.41 -4.46 -5.29
C LYS A 310 -15.00 -3.33 -4.33
N THR A 311 -15.94 -2.84 -3.51
CA THR A 311 -15.71 -1.75 -2.57
C THR A 311 -15.11 -2.23 -1.25
N ILE A 312 -15.23 -3.50 -0.88
CA ILE A 312 -14.89 -4.01 0.47
C ILE A 312 -13.44 -3.68 0.85
N LEU A 313 -12.49 -3.84 -0.07
CA LEU A 313 -11.09 -3.48 0.17
C LEU A 313 -10.93 -2.00 0.51
N GLU A 314 -11.49 -1.13 -0.33
CA GLU A 314 -11.38 0.32 -0.16
C GLU A 314 -12.08 0.82 1.10
N ARG A 315 -13.23 0.23 1.45
CA ARG A 315 -13.99 0.56 2.66
C ARG A 315 -13.20 0.25 3.94
N ASN A 316 -12.29 -0.73 3.87
CA ASN A 316 -11.44 -1.14 5.00
C ASN A 316 -9.96 -0.70 4.85
N ARG A 317 -9.59 -0.02 3.75
CA ARG A 317 -8.19 0.36 3.46
C ARG A 317 -7.54 1.15 4.58
N MET A 318 -8.28 2.05 5.22
CA MET A 318 -7.75 2.86 6.33
C MET A 318 -7.52 2.03 7.60
N ILE A 319 -8.27 0.94 7.79
CA ILE A 319 -8.03 -0.02 8.88
C ILE A 319 -6.78 -0.85 8.60
N PHE A 320 -6.58 -1.25 7.34
CA PHE A 320 -5.42 -2.06 6.96
C PHE A 320 -4.12 -1.24 6.81
N GLY A 321 -4.25 0.06 6.58
CA GLY A 321 -3.17 0.92 6.15
C GLY A 321 -2.95 0.88 4.63
N THR A 322 -2.93 2.06 4.00
CA THR A 322 -2.77 2.20 2.54
C THR A 322 -1.51 1.51 2.04
N ALA A 323 -0.37 1.70 2.69
CA ALA A 323 0.90 1.12 2.26
C ALA A 323 0.86 -0.42 2.24
N LEU A 324 0.25 -1.04 3.24
CA LEU A 324 0.11 -2.49 3.30
C LEU A 324 -0.78 -3.01 2.17
N VAL A 325 -1.92 -2.36 1.94
CA VAL A 325 -2.82 -2.71 0.84
C VAL A 325 -2.11 -2.66 -0.50
N GLU A 326 -1.38 -1.58 -0.77
CA GLU A 326 -0.65 -1.41 -2.03
C GLU A 326 0.44 -2.47 -2.21
N GLN A 327 1.17 -2.82 -1.14
CA GLN A 327 2.14 -3.90 -1.18
C GLN A 327 1.49 -5.27 -1.46
N VAL A 328 0.35 -5.59 -0.86
CA VAL A 328 -0.38 -6.84 -1.12
C VAL A 328 -0.88 -6.90 -2.56
N LEU A 329 -1.52 -5.84 -3.05
CA LEU A 329 -2.02 -5.78 -4.44
C LEU A 329 -0.89 -5.90 -5.47
N GLN A 330 0.23 -5.18 -5.26
CA GLN A 330 1.36 -5.22 -6.18
C GLN A 330 2.03 -6.61 -6.21
N THR A 331 2.11 -7.30 -5.07
CA THR A 331 2.80 -8.59 -4.96
C THR A 331 1.94 -9.77 -5.41
N SER A 332 0.61 -9.67 -5.27
CA SER A 332 -0.31 -10.67 -5.80
C SER A 332 -0.41 -10.61 -7.34
N GLN A 333 -0.17 -9.45 -7.95
CA GLN A 333 -0.26 -9.25 -9.40
C GLN A 333 0.74 -10.11 -10.21
N ASN A 334 0.27 -10.69 -11.33
CA ASN A 334 1.15 -11.29 -12.34
C ASN A 334 1.67 -10.23 -13.33
N TRP A 335 2.89 -9.74 -13.09
CA TRP A 335 3.53 -8.70 -13.92
C TRP A 335 3.97 -9.15 -15.32
N LYS A 336 3.82 -10.43 -15.68
CA LYS A 336 4.13 -10.90 -17.04
C LYS A 336 3.01 -10.61 -18.04
N ALA A 337 1.77 -10.76 -17.61
CA ALA A 337 0.57 -10.56 -18.43
C ALA A 337 -0.63 -10.25 -17.53
N PRO A 338 -0.65 -9.08 -16.88
CA PRO A 338 -1.77 -8.68 -16.05
C PRO A 338 -3.00 -8.45 -16.94
N HIS A 339 -4.12 -9.10 -16.62
CA HIS A 339 -5.40 -8.94 -17.33
C HIS A 339 -5.30 -9.04 -18.86
N PRO A 340 -4.98 -10.22 -19.43
CA PRO A 340 -4.64 -10.37 -20.85
C PRO A 340 -5.74 -9.90 -21.83
N ASP A 341 -7.00 -9.90 -21.40
CA ASP A 341 -8.15 -9.50 -22.21
C ASP A 341 -8.51 -8.00 -22.10
N ALA A 342 -7.82 -7.24 -21.23
CA ALA A 342 -8.06 -5.82 -20.99
C ALA A 342 -7.01 -4.92 -21.65
N LEU A 343 -7.37 -3.65 -21.87
CA LEU A 343 -6.39 -2.57 -22.05
C LEU A 343 -5.88 -2.13 -20.68
N LEU A 344 -4.64 -1.66 -20.63
CA LEU A 344 -4.01 -1.26 -19.37
C LEU A 344 -3.64 0.21 -19.39
N VAL A 345 -3.88 0.88 -18.27
CA VAL A 345 -3.17 2.09 -17.87
C VAL A 345 -2.32 1.75 -16.65
N ALA A 346 -1.09 2.27 -16.60
CA ALA A 346 -0.22 2.06 -15.46
C ALA A 346 -0.15 3.32 -14.58
N LEU A 347 0.13 3.15 -13.30
CA LEU A 347 0.47 4.22 -12.36
C LEU A 347 1.82 3.91 -11.71
N ASP A 348 2.80 4.78 -11.94
CA ASP A 348 4.04 4.84 -11.16
C ASP A 348 3.90 5.95 -10.12
N ALA A 349 3.65 5.59 -8.85
CA ALA A 349 3.39 6.59 -7.82
C ALA A 349 3.94 6.22 -6.45
N ASP A 350 3.97 7.21 -5.57
CA ASP A 350 4.26 7.10 -4.15
C ASP A 350 3.06 6.50 -3.41
N LEU A 351 2.99 5.18 -3.39
CA LEU A 351 1.86 4.40 -2.84
C LEU A 351 2.15 3.87 -1.43
N THR A 352 3.38 4.07 -0.95
CA THR A 352 3.81 3.73 0.42
C THR A 352 4.47 4.92 1.12
N ASN A 353 4.83 4.74 2.39
CA ASN A 353 5.42 5.76 3.26
C ASN A 353 4.52 6.99 3.42
N LEU A 354 5.11 8.14 3.76
CA LEU A 354 4.41 9.34 4.20
C LEU A 354 3.57 10.02 3.09
N SER A 355 3.78 9.65 1.82
CA SER A 355 3.04 10.22 0.70
C SER A 355 1.93 9.31 0.15
N ALA A 356 1.73 8.13 0.76
CA ALA A 356 0.78 7.11 0.27
C ALA A 356 -0.64 7.65 0.01
N LEU A 357 -1.11 8.64 0.79
CA LEU A 357 -2.41 9.26 0.56
C LEU A 357 -2.44 10.09 -0.74
N SER A 358 -1.38 10.80 -1.08
CA SER A 358 -1.33 11.59 -2.32
C SER A 358 -1.30 10.68 -3.56
N GLY A 359 -0.47 9.64 -3.56
CA GLY A 359 -0.50 8.60 -4.60
C GLY A 359 -1.85 7.88 -4.69
N LEU A 360 -2.49 7.60 -3.55
CA LEU A 360 -3.84 7.03 -3.51
C LEU A 360 -4.90 7.97 -4.10
N ALA A 361 -4.78 9.28 -3.93
CA ALA A 361 -5.72 10.24 -4.52
C ALA A 361 -5.67 10.20 -6.05
N ILE A 362 -4.46 10.12 -6.62
CA ILE A 362 -4.26 9.93 -8.07
C ILE A 362 -4.91 8.63 -8.52
N ARG A 363 -4.63 7.51 -7.84
CA ARG A 363 -5.24 6.20 -8.11
C ARG A 363 -6.77 6.28 -8.13
N ARG A 364 -7.37 6.88 -7.10
CA ARG A 364 -8.83 7.01 -6.98
C ARG A 364 -9.44 7.86 -8.08
N GLY A 365 -8.75 8.93 -8.51
CA GLY A 365 -9.16 9.73 -9.66
C GLY A 365 -9.21 8.91 -10.96
N ILE A 366 -8.18 8.11 -11.21
CA ILE A 366 -8.12 7.20 -12.37
C ILE A 366 -9.26 6.16 -12.28
N GLU A 367 -9.41 5.48 -11.15
CA GLU A 367 -10.42 4.43 -10.96
C GLU A 367 -11.85 4.96 -11.13
N LEU A 368 -12.14 6.17 -10.63
CA LEU A 368 -13.45 6.81 -10.82
C LEU A 368 -13.74 7.14 -12.29
N ALA A 369 -12.73 7.56 -13.06
CA ALA A 369 -12.87 7.78 -14.50
C ALA A 369 -13.03 6.45 -15.25
N LEU A 370 -12.26 5.42 -14.90
CA LEU A 370 -12.35 4.08 -15.49
C LEU A 370 -13.72 3.45 -15.28
N ASP A 371 -14.33 3.61 -14.10
CA ASP A 371 -15.68 3.13 -13.81
C ASP A 371 -16.71 3.69 -14.82
N GLU A 372 -16.60 4.97 -15.21
CA GLU A 372 -17.47 5.56 -16.24
C GLU A 372 -17.14 5.06 -17.64
N ILE A 373 -15.85 5.02 -17.98
CA ILE A 373 -15.38 4.60 -19.30
C ILE A 373 -15.79 3.15 -19.57
N ASN A 374 -15.62 2.27 -18.60
CA ASN A 374 -15.98 0.86 -18.71
C ASN A 374 -17.49 0.64 -18.71
N ALA A 375 -18.27 1.43 -17.95
CA ALA A 375 -19.73 1.40 -18.04
C ALA A 375 -20.26 1.78 -19.45
N GLN A 376 -19.47 2.52 -20.24
CA GLN A 376 -19.77 2.87 -21.63
C GLN A 376 -19.22 1.86 -22.66
N GLY A 377 -18.78 0.67 -22.22
CA GLY A 377 -18.21 -0.37 -23.08
C GLY A 377 -16.69 -0.32 -23.23
N GLY A 378 -16.02 0.50 -22.41
CA GLY A 378 -14.56 0.58 -22.35
C GLY A 378 -13.93 1.35 -23.52
N LEU A 379 -12.71 0.97 -23.90
CA LEU A 379 -11.97 1.54 -25.02
C LEU A 379 -11.67 0.45 -26.04
N LEU A 380 -11.89 0.75 -27.31
CA LEU A 380 -11.66 -0.21 -28.42
C LEU A 380 -12.39 -1.56 -28.20
N GLY A 381 -13.57 -1.51 -27.55
CA GLY A 381 -14.37 -2.70 -27.22
C GLY A 381 -13.83 -3.55 -26.07
N LYS A 382 -12.84 -3.06 -25.32
CA LYS A 382 -12.23 -3.74 -24.18
C LYS A 382 -12.38 -2.94 -22.90
N GLU A 383 -12.55 -3.65 -21.79
CA GLU A 383 -12.39 -3.07 -20.46
C GLU A 383 -10.98 -2.49 -20.31
N VAL A 384 -10.87 -1.35 -19.62
CA VAL A 384 -9.60 -0.73 -19.27
C VAL A 384 -9.34 -0.92 -17.78
N LYS A 385 -8.16 -1.40 -17.42
CA LYS A 385 -7.76 -1.66 -16.03
C LYS A 385 -6.53 -0.87 -15.63
N LEU A 386 -6.51 -0.48 -14.36
CA LEU A 386 -5.35 0.14 -13.74
C LEU A 386 -4.42 -0.93 -13.17
N VAL A 387 -3.14 -0.84 -13.48
CA VAL A 387 -2.05 -1.52 -12.76
C VAL A 387 -1.17 -0.46 -12.10
N ALA A 388 -0.74 -0.69 -10.86
CA ALA A 388 0.02 0.31 -10.11
C ALA A 388 1.28 -0.30 -9.51
N ARG A 389 2.36 0.48 -9.47
CA ARG A 389 3.60 0.13 -8.76
C ARG A 389 4.06 1.30 -7.91
N ASP A 390 4.52 0.97 -6.72
CA ASP A 390 5.11 1.94 -5.81
C ASP A 390 6.53 2.32 -6.27
N ASN A 391 6.80 3.62 -6.37
CA ASN A 391 8.16 4.15 -6.54
C ASN A 391 8.77 4.66 -5.22
N SER A 392 7.96 4.84 -4.17
CA SER A 392 8.37 5.39 -2.87
C SER A 392 9.12 6.74 -2.96
N MET A 393 8.86 7.54 -3.99
CA MET A 393 9.62 8.75 -4.35
C MET A 393 11.12 8.50 -4.66
N VAL A 394 11.52 7.27 -5.02
CA VAL A 394 12.91 6.89 -5.33
C VAL A 394 13.10 6.78 -6.85
N PRO A 395 13.96 7.62 -7.47
CA PRO A 395 14.14 7.65 -8.93
C PRO A 395 14.51 6.29 -9.56
N SER A 396 15.40 5.52 -8.93
CA SER A 396 15.80 4.21 -9.46
C SER A 396 14.65 3.19 -9.46
N ARG A 397 13.71 3.30 -8.51
CA ARG A 397 12.52 2.44 -8.48
C ARG A 397 11.55 2.80 -9.61
N GLY A 398 11.35 4.10 -9.86
CA GLY A 398 10.54 4.57 -10.99
C GLY A 398 11.09 4.06 -12.32
N ILE A 399 12.40 4.20 -12.56
CA ILE A 399 13.07 3.62 -13.74
C ILE A 399 12.81 2.11 -13.88
N ASP A 400 12.90 1.34 -12.81
CA ASP A 400 12.61 -0.10 -12.83
C ASP A 400 11.12 -0.42 -13.07
N ASN A 401 10.22 0.44 -12.59
CA ASN A 401 8.79 0.36 -12.88
C ASN A 401 8.53 0.63 -14.37
N ILE A 402 9.14 1.66 -14.98
CA ILE A 402 9.06 1.90 -16.43
C ILE A 402 9.58 0.71 -17.23
N LYS A 403 10.73 0.11 -16.87
CA LYS A 403 11.23 -1.12 -17.53
C LYS A 403 10.23 -2.29 -17.45
N THR A 404 9.45 -2.35 -16.38
CA THR A 404 8.41 -3.37 -16.20
C THR A 404 7.21 -3.05 -17.09
N PHE A 405 6.75 -1.80 -17.07
CA PHE A 405 5.61 -1.32 -17.85
C PHE A 405 5.85 -1.39 -19.36
N ALA A 406 7.08 -1.10 -19.83
CA ALA A 406 7.47 -1.24 -21.23
C ALA A 406 7.28 -2.65 -21.81
N LYS A 407 7.20 -3.68 -20.94
CA LYS A 407 7.01 -5.08 -21.33
C LYS A 407 5.54 -5.51 -21.27
N LEU A 408 4.65 -4.66 -20.75
CA LEU A 408 3.24 -5.02 -20.58
C LEU A 408 2.52 -4.96 -21.92
N PRO A 409 1.85 -6.06 -22.33
CA PRO A 409 0.98 -6.02 -23.49
C PRO A 409 -0.22 -5.10 -23.20
N ASN A 410 -0.76 -4.47 -24.24
CA ASN A 410 -1.99 -3.66 -24.18
C ASN A 410 -1.92 -2.41 -23.28
N LEU A 411 -0.73 -1.98 -22.85
CA LEU A 411 -0.53 -0.71 -22.15
C LEU A 411 -0.77 0.46 -23.11
N ILE A 412 -1.57 1.44 -22.69
CA ILE A 412 -1.89 2.63 -23.51
C ILE A 412 -1.39 3.96 -22.92
N ALA A 413 -1.02 4.00 -21.64
CA ALA A 413 -0.38 5.15 -20.99
C ALA A 413 0.21 4.76 -19.62
N VAL A 414 1.14 5.58 -19.13
CA VAL A 414 1.65 5.56 -17.74
C VAL A 414 1.34 6.89 -17.06
N PHE A 415 0.65 6.84 -15.93
CA PHE A 415 0.46 7.98 -15.04
C PHE A 415 1.63 8.09 -14.06
N SER A 416 2.08 9.31 -13.80
CA SER A 416 3.12 9.58 -12.79
C SER A 416 2.52 9.92 -11.42
N GLY A 417 3.35 9.81 -10.38
CA GLY A 417 3.04 10.23 -9.02
C GLY A 417 3.37 11.69 -8.74
N ILE A 418 3.59 12.01 -7.45
CA ILE A 418 3.84 13.38 -6.99
C ILE A 418 5.30 13.83 -7.16
N SER A 419 6.23 12.88 -7.29
CA SER A 419 7.67 13.14 -7.21
C SER A 419 8.24 13.61 -8.54
N SER A 420 8.52 14.92 -8.67
CA SER A 420 9.23 15.46 -9.83
C SER A 420 10.60 14.82 -10.05
N PRO A 421 11.44 14.53 -9.03
CA PRO A 421 12.69 13.80 -9.24
C PRO A 421 12.53 12.41 -9.86
N VAL A 422 11.44 11.70 -9.54
CA VAL A 422 11.15 10.40 -10.19
C VAL A 422 10.73 10.62 -11.63
N ALA A 423 9.75 11.48 -11.89
CA ALA A 423 9.26 11.74 -13.24
C ALA A 423 10.38 12.22 -14.18
N LEU A 424 11.27 13.10 -13.71
CA LEU A 424 12.43 13.58 -14.48
C LEU A 424 13.41 12.45 -14.82
N ALA A 425 13.65 11.52 -13.90
CA ALA A 425 14.56 10.39 -14.11
C ALA A 425 14.01 9.34 -15.08
N GLU A 426 12.70 9.32 -15.30
CA GLU A 426 12.03 8.38 -16.20
C GLU A 426 11.99 8.84 -17.66
N LEU A 427 12.14 10.15 -17.91
CA LEU A 427 11.94 10.78 -19.21
C LEU A 427 12.70 10.09 -20.34
N ASP A 428 14.00 9.88 -20.19
CA ASP A 428 14.83 9.32 -21.26
C ASP A 428 14.39 7.89 -21.62
N LEU A 429 14.12 7.05 -20.62
CA LEU A 429 13.69 5.68 -20.84
C LEU A 429 12.28 5.61 -21.43
N LEU A 430 11.38 6.49 -20.98
CA LEU A 430 10.02 6.61 -21.48
C LEU A 430 10.00 6.98 -22.97
N HIS A 431 10.82 7.96 -23.38
CA HIS A 431 10.95 8.35 -24.78
C HIS A 431 11.66 7.29 -25.63
N GLN A 432 12.65 6.57 -25.09
CA GLN A 432 13.28 5.43 -25.78
C GLN A 432 12.30 4.30 -26.13
N HIS A 433 11.19 4.20 -25.39
CA HIS A 433 10.15 3.19 -25.58
C HIS A 433 8.86 3.75 -26.20
N ASP A 434 8.84 5.00 -26.66
CA ASP A 434 7.65 5.69 -27.17
C ASP A 434 6.45 5.60 -26.20
N MET A 435 6.72 5.62 -24.89
CA MET A 435 5.71 5.45 -23.86
C MET A 435 5.03 6.79 -23.55
N LEU A 436 3.69 6.83 -23.54
CA LEU A 436 2.92 8.04 -23.23
C LEU A 436 2.84 8.26 -21.71
N MET A 437 3.44 9.34 -21.21
CA MET A 437 3.35 9.75 -19.80
C MET A 437 2.24 10.77 -19.58
N LEU A 438 1.44 10.55 -18.54
CA LEU A 438 0.39 11.44 -18.09
C LEU A 438 0.69 11.91 -16.67
N VAL A 439 0.82 13.22 -16.47
CA VAL A 439 1.29 13.81 -15.21
C VAL A 439 0.11 14.50 -14.51
N PRO A 440 -0.45 13.92 -13.43
CA PRO A 440 -1.52 14.53 -12.66
C PRO A 440 -1.00 15.42 -11.51
N TRP A 441 0.28 15.30 -11.13
CA TRP A 441 0.80 15.96 -9.93
C TRP A 441 2.20 16.57 -10.05
N ALA A 442 3.22 15.83 -10.52
CA ALA A 442 4.58 16.35 -10.53
C ALA A 442 4.71 17.69 -11.30
N ALA A 443 5.34 18.69 -10.67
CA ALA A 443 5.19 20.10 -11.06
C ALA A 443 6.41 20.71 -11.79
N ALA A 444 7.57 20.03 -11.74
CA ALA A 444 8.79 20.58 -12.34
C ALA A 444 8.61 20.92 -13.82
N THR A 445 8.97 22.14 -14.21
CA THR A 445 8.86 22.63 -15.59
C THR A 445 9.56 21.70 -16.59
N PRO A 446 10.80 21.21 -16.32
CA PRO A 446 11.50 20.33 -17.25
C PRO A 446 10.87 18.94 -17.46
N ILE A 447 9.79 18.59 -16.76
CA ILE A 447 9.04 17.34 -17.04
C ILE A 447 8.37 17.42 -18.41
N VAL A 448 7.75 18.56 -18.71
CA VAL A 448 7.14 18.82 -20.03
C VAL A 448 8.16 19.47 -20.95
N ASP A 449 8.96 20.42 -20.46
CA ASP A 449 10.02 21.09 -21.21
C ASP A 449 11.32 20.27 -21.16
N ASN A 450 11.22 19.02 -21.61
CA ASN A 450 12.24 18.00 -21.45
C ASN A 450 13.25 17.91 -22.62
N GLY A 451 13.07 18.73 -23.67
CA GLY A 451 13.94 18.76 -24.84
C GLY A 451 13.78 17.59 -25.82
N HIS A 452 12.86 16.64 -25.58
CA HIS A 452 12.60 15.53 -26.50
C HIS A 452 11.60 15.93 -27.61
N ASP A 453 11.85 15.47 -28.83
CA ASP A 453 10.93 15.58 -29.98
C ASP A 453 10.93 14.26 -30.77
N PRO A 454 9.80 13.53 -30.86
CA PRO A 454 8.49 13.86 -30.29
C PRO A 454 8.44 13.76 -28.76
N ASN A 455 7.82 14.76 -28.12
CA ASN A 455 7.54 14.73 -26.68
C ASN A 455 6.31 13.84 -26.36
N PHE A 456 6.49 12.90 -25.42
CA PHE A 456 5.47 11.94 -24.97
C PHE A 456 4.83 12.28 -23.62
N VAL A 457 5.03 13.48 -23.07
CA VAL A 457 4.57 13.84 -21.72
C VAL A 457 3.45 14.88 -21.76
N PHE A 458 2.27 14.56 -21.23
CA PHE A 458 1.16 15.52 -21.09
C PHE A 458 0.78 15.70 -19.63
N ARG A 459 0.52 16.94 -19.21
CA ARG A 459 0.27 17.28 -17.81
C ARG A 459 -1.05 18.01 -17.62
N VAL A 460 -1.85 17.53 -16.66
CA VAL A 460 -2.93 18.29 -16.01
C VAL A 460 -2.48 18.46 -14.57
N SER A 461 -1.67 19.48 -14.34
CA SER A 461 -1.09 19.80 -13.04
C SER A 461 -0.44 21.17 -13.09
N VAL A 462 0.15 21.60 -11.98
CA VAL A 462 0.92 22.83 -11.92
C VAL A 462 2.20 22.68 -12.71
N ARG A 463 2.63 23.79 -13.29
CA ARG A 463 3.96 24.00 -13.84
C ARG A 463 4.69 24.97 -12.91
N ASP A 464 5.88 24.62 -12.45
CA ASP A 464 6.65 25.42 -11.50
C ASP A 464 6.89 26.86 -11.99
N GLU A 465 7.07 27.07 -13.30
CA GLU A 465 7.20 28.42 -13.89
C GLU A 465 5.95 29.27 -13.65
N TYR A 466 4.76 28.71 -13.88
CA TYR A 466 3.48 29.40 -13.63
C TYR A 466 3.23 29.57 -12.12
N ALA A 467 3.61 28.57 -11.31
CA ALA A 467 3.50 28.66 -9.87
C ALA A 467 4.44 29.72 -9.29
N ALA A 468 5.61 29.92 -9.87
CA ALA A 468 6.56 30.92 -9.40
C ALA A 468 5.95 32.33 -9.44
N GLU A 469 5.30 32.70 -10.55
CA GLU A 469 4.59 33.98 -10.66
C GLU A 469 3.47 34.08 -9.62
N PHE A 470 2.64 33.05 -9.50
CA PHE A 470 1.52 33.01 -8.56
C PHE A 470 1.94 33.08 -7.08
N LEU A 471 2.98 32.33 -6.71
CA LEU A 471 3.55 32.34 -5.35
C LEU A 471 4.22 33.69 -5.06
N LEU A 472 4.89 34.29 -6.06
CA LEU A 472 5.50 35.61 -5.93
C LEU A 472 4.43 36.70 -5.75
N ASP A 473 3.32 36.65 -6.50
CA ASP A 473 2.18 37.56 -6.32
C ASP A 473 1.62 37.47 -4.90
N GLY A 474 1.34 36.25 -4.43
CA GLY A 474 0.85 36.04 -3.06
C GLY A 474 1.84 36.49 -1.98
N ALA A 475 3.15 36.47 -2.26
CA ALA A 475 4.16 36.98 -1.35
C ALA A 475 4.20 38.53 -1.35
N LEU A 476 4.12 39.15 -2.53
CA LEU A 476 4.13 40.60 -2.69
C LEU A 476 2.88 41.28 -2.13
N ASP A 477 1.75 40.58 -2.07
CA ASP A 477 0.54 41.01 -1.34
C ASP A 477 0.80 41.20 0.17
N VAL A 478 1.85 40.55 0.71
CA VAL A 478 2.27 40.66 2.11
C VAL A 478 3.42 41.64 2.25
N SER A 479 4.54 41.39 1.56
CA SER A 479 5.76 42.20 1.66
C SER A 479 6.74 41.95 0.50
N PRO A 480 7.51 42.97 0.07
CA PRO A 480 8.63 42.77 -0.85
C PRO A 480 9.85 42.10 -0.20
N ASN A 481 9.91 41.98 1.13
CA ASN A 481 11.02 41.35 1.85
C ASN A 481 10.85 39.83 1.90
N ILE A 482 11.20 39.18 0.79
CA ILE A 482 10.93 37.76 0.54
C ILE A 482 12.13 36.88 0.94
N GLY A 483 11.85 35.80 1.68
CA GLY A 483 12.75 34.66 1.88
C GLY A 483 12.29 33.44 1.08
N LEU A 484 13.24 32.61 0.63
CA LEU A 484 13.00 31.35 -0.08
C LEU A 484 13.52 30.18 0.76
N MET A 485 12.66 29.23 1.08
CA MET A 485 13.01 27.97 1.74
C MET A 485 12.69 26.82 0.80
N LEU A 486 13.72 26.28 0.12
CA LEU A 486 13.53 25.36 -1.01
C LEU A 486 14.25 24.01 -0.77
N VAL A 487 13.58 22.92 -1.13
CA VAL A 487 14.17 21.57 -1.08
C VAL A 487 15.28 21.41 -2.12
N ASN A 488 16.41 20.82 -1.74
CA ASN A 488 17.59 20.65 -2.58
C ASN A 488 17.47 19.44 -3.54
N ASN A 489 16.58 19.54 -4.52
CA ASN A 489 16.41 18.52 -5.57
C ASN A 489 15.88 19.16 -6.87
N GLY A 490 15.62 18.35 -7.91
CA GLY A 490 15.12 18.84 -9.20
C GLY A 490 13.86 19.71 -9.13
N TRP A 491 12.97 19.47 -8.15
CA TRP A 491 11.76 20.28 -7.95
C TRP A 491 12.07 21.66 -7.35
N GLY A 492 12.88 21.71 -6.30
CA GLY A 492 13.27 23.01 -5.72
C GLY A 492 14.18 23.82 -6.65
N ARG A 493 14.98 23.17 -7.50
CA ARG A 493 15.76 23.87 -8.55
C ARG A 493 14.86 24.49 -9.62
N SER A 494 13.84 23.77 -10.07
CA SER A 494 12.84 24.29 -11.02
C SER A 494 12.07 25.49 -10.44
N ASN A 495 11.68 25.43 -9.15
CA ASN A 495 11.06 26.57 -8.47
C ASN A 495 12.01 27.75 -8.30
N TYR A 496 13.28 27.51 -7.95
CA TYR A 496 14.28 28.56 -7.81
C TYR A 496 14.45 29.33 -9.11
N GLU A 497 14.62 28.62 -10.24
CA GLU A 497 14.74 29.22 -11.56
C GLU A 497 13.52 30.08 -11.89
N GLY A 498 12.30 29.52 -11.79
CA GLY A 498 11.05 30.25 -12.04
C GLY A 498 10.91 31.50 -11.16
N LEU A 499 11.16 31.38 -9.85
CA LEU A 499 11.05 32.50 -8.92
C LEU A 499 12.09 33.58 -9.22
N THR A 500 13.34 33.22 -9.50
CA THR A 500 14.38 34.20 -9.83
C THR A 500 14.11 34.92 -11.15
N ASN A 501 13.56 34.22 -12.16
CA ASN A 501 13.17 34.84 -13.42
C ASN A 501 12.00 35.81 -13.22
N ALA A 502 10.94 35.37 -12.53
CA ALA A 502 9.78 36.22 -12.23
C ALA A 502 10.16 37.46 -11.39
N MET A 503 11.10 37.31 -10.44
CA MET A 503 11.63 38.44 -9.68
C MET A 503 12.44 39.41 -10.56
N ALA A 504 13.30 38.88 -11.45
CA ALA A 504 14.12 39.69 -12.34
C ALA A 504 13.26 40.47 -13.36
N GLU A 505 12.22 39.85 -13.91
CA GLU A 505 11.26 40.51 -14.82
C GLU A 505 10.48 41.65 -14.17
N ARG A 506 10.38 41.64 -12.83
CA ARG A 506 9.69 42.66 -12.02
C ARG A 506 10.65 43.64 -11.34
N ASP A 507 11.93 43.62 -11.71
CA ASP A 507 12.99 44.46 -11.12
C ASP A 507 13.08 44.33 -9.58
N LEU A 508 12.76 43.16 -9.02
CA LEU A 508 12.82 42.90 -7.58
C LEU A 508 14.24 42.51 -7.14
N PRO A 509 14.67 42.90 -5.92
CA PRO A 509 15.95 42.46 -5.38
C PRO A 509 15.96 40.93 -5.17
N PRO A 510 17.10 40.25 -5.33
CA PRO A 510 17.19 38.81 -5.08
C PRO A 510 16.76 38.47 -3.64
N ALA A 511 15.83 37.51 -3.51
CA ALA A 511 15.40 37.00 -2.22
C ALA A 511 16.52 36.22 -1.51
N HIS A 512 16.50 36.22 -0.18
CA HIS A 512 17.40 35.38 0.61
C HIS A 512 16.97 33.93 0.52
N LEU A 513 17.91 33.04 0.21
CA LEU A 513 17.64 31.63 -0.09
C LEU A 513 18.30 30.70 0.92
N GLU A 514 17.51 29.75 1.43
CA GLU A 514 17.98 28.61 2.19
C GLU A 514 17.57 27.31 1.50
N TRP A 515 18.56 26.45 1.28
CA TRP A 515 18.35 25.08 0.79
C TRP A 515 18.28 24.12 1.97
N PHE A 516 17.35 23.19 1.93
CA PHE A 516 17.30 22.06 2.87
C PHE A 516 17.25 20.72 2.12
N ASP A 517 17.80 19.68 2.74
CA ASP A 517 17.81 18.34 2.14
C ASP A 517 16.56 17.54 2.55
N TRP A 518 16.16 16.60 1.71
CA TRP A 518 15.05 15.70 2.05
C TRP A 518 15.41 14.83 3.26
N GLY A 519 14.53 14.78 4.26
CA GLY A 519 14.79 14.09 5.52
C GLY A 519 15.68 14.86 6.50
N GLU A 520 16.03 16.13 6.22
CA GLU A 520 16.85 16.95 7.10
C GLU A 520 16.21 17.05 8.50
N LYS A 521 17.00 16.75 9.53
CA LYS A 521 16.49 16.62 10.91
C LYS A 521 16.25 17.97 11.58
N ASP A 522 17.03 18.98 11.24
CA ASP A 522 16.98 20.30 11.86
C ASP A 522 17.01 21.41 10.79
N ILE A 523 15.92 22.16 10.69
CA ILE A 523 15.76 23.30 9.77
C ILE A 523 15.79 24.64 10.53
N SER A 524 15.87 24.61 11.87
CA SER A 524 15.71 25.80 12.72
C SER A 524 16.69 26.92 12.38
N SER A 525 17.98 26.60 12.24
CA SER A 525 19.01 27.60 11.92
C SER A 525 18.79 28.27 10.55
N LYS A 526 18.24 27.53 9.58
CA LYS A 526 17.90 28.07 8.25
C LYS A 526 16.73 29.04 8.36
N THR A 527 15.69 28.66 9.09
CA THR A 527 14.54 29.52 9.39
C THR A 527 14.97 30.82 10.07
N THR A 528 15.80 30.73 11.12
CA THR A 528 16.31 31.90 11.83
C THR A 528 17.12 32.82 10.92
N ARG A 529 17.98 32.28 10.04
CA ARG A 529 18.76 33.10 9.09
C ARG A 529 17.89 33.88 8.11
N LEU A 530 16.80 33.30 7.60
CA LEU A 530 15.86 34.04 6.74
C LEU A 530 15.25 35.24 7.49
N ILE A 531 14.89 35.06 8.76
CA ILE A 531 14.27 36.11 9.58
C ILE A 531 15.29 37.19 9.98
N GLU A 532 16.50 36.81 10.39
CA GLU A 532 17.59 37.75 10.71
C GLU A 532 18.00 38.59 9.49
N ARG A 533 17.76 38.06 8.29
CA ARG A 533 17.96 38.75 7.01
C ARG A 533 16.77 39.63 6.60
N GLY A 534 15.74 39.72 7.43
CA GLY A 534 14.60 40.62 7.25
C GLY A 534 13.44 40.04 6.46
N ALA A 535 13.37 38.71 6.24
CA ALA A 535 12.20 38.13 5.57
C ALA A 535 10.92 38.34 6.39
N GLU A 536 9.94 39.02 5.79
CA GLU A 536 8.59 39.22 6.35
C GLU A 536 7.57 38.25 5.75
N VAL A 537 7.91 37.66 4.60
CA VAL A 537 7.18 36.57 3.95
C VAL A 537 8.19 35.52 3.45
N ILE A 538 7.85 34.24 3.60
CA ILE A 538 8.69 33.13 3.16
C ILE A 538 7.92 32.30 2.14
N ILE A 539 8.49 32.14 0.94
CA ILE A 539 8.02 31.16 -0.04
C ILE A 539 8.63 29.80 0.31
N TYR A 540 7.78 28.82 0.58
CA TYR A 540 8.18 27.47 0.96
C TYR A 540 7.91 26.47 -0.18
N VAL A 541 8.95 25.73 -0.57
CA VAL A 541 8.86 24.62 -1.55
C VAL A 541 9.45 23.38 -0.91
N GLY A 542 8.59 22.51 -0.41
CA GLY A 542 9.00 21.34 0.34
C GLY A 542 7.86 20.39 0.66
N ASN A 543 8.21 19.28 1.29
CA ASN A 543 7.29 18.21 1.68
C ASN A 543 6.79 18.40 3.11
N PRO A 544 5.79 17.61 3.55
CA PRO A 544 5.11 17.88 4.82
C PRO A 544 5.99 17.62 6.07
N VAL A 545 6.93 16.68 6.02
CA VAL A 545 7.85 16.36 7.14
C VAL A 545 8.77 17.53 7.48
N GLU A 546 9.43 18.07 6.46
CA GLU A 546 10.27 19.25 6.61
C GLU A 546 9.42 20.49 6.90
N GLY A 547 8.21 20.55 6.32
CA GLY A 547 7.25 21.64 6.52
C GLY A 547 6.82 21.75 7.98
N GLN A 548 6.54 20.63 8.64
CA GLN A 548 6.20 20.61 10.07
C GLN A 548 7.35 21.19 10.90
N LYS A 549 8.59 20.76 10.66
CA LYS A 549 9.78 21.26 11.38
C LYS A 549 10.01 22.75 11.10
N PHE A 550 9.82 23.17 9.85
CA PHE A 550 9.92 24.55 9.43
C PHE A 550 8.90 25.43 10.16
N LEU A 551 7.62 25.03 10.18
CA LEU A 551 6.57 25.76 10.91
C LEU A 551 6.81 25.77 12.43
N ALA A 552 7.28 24.65 13.00
CA ALA A 552 7.61 24.58 14.43
C ALA A 552 8.73 25.58 14.79
N ALA A 553 9.77 25.67 13.97
CA ALA A 553 10.83 26.67 14.13
C ALA A 553 10.30 28.10 13.96
N LEU A 554 9.46 28.33 12.93
CA LEU A 554 8.89 29.64 12.63
C LEU A 554 8.00 30.15 13.78
N ALA A 555 7.19 29.27 14.38
CA ALA A 555 6.29 29.58 15.48
C ALA A 555 7.03 30.00 16.78
N THR A 556 8.34 29.77 16.90
CA THR A 556 9.12 30.26 18.05
C THR A 556 9.32 31.77 18.01
N HIS A 557 9.21 32.39 16.83
CA HIS A 557 9.33 33.83 16.69
C HIS A 557 8.06 34.56 17.18
N PRO A 558 8.18 35.73 17.84
CA PRO A 558 7.03 36.47 18.35
C PRO A 558 6.04 36.90 17.26
N THR A 559 6.57 37.30 16.11
CA THR A 559 5.83 37.71 14.91
C THR A 559 6.33 36.87 13.73
N PRO A 560 5.85 35.62 13.58
CA PRO A 560 6.30 34.76 12.50
C PRO A 560 5.95 35.35 11.13
N PRO A 561 6.88 35.37 10.15
CA PRO A 561 6.58 35.67 8.76
C PRO A 561 5.38 34.89 8.20
N VAL A 562 4.66 35.49 7.26
CA VAL A 562 3.64 34.77 6.47
C VAL A 562 4.32 33.71 5.61
N VAL A 563 3.70 32.55 5.46
CA VAL A 563 4.21 31.48 4.60
C VAL A 563 3.34 31.34 3.37
N ILE A 564 3.94 31.53 2.20
CA ILE A 564 3.33 31.24 0.90
C ILE A 564 3.93 29.93 0.40
N SER A 565 3.17 28.86 0.49
CA SER A 565 3.66 27.52 0.22
C SER A 565 3.21 27.02 -1.14
N HIS A 566 4.12 26.36 -1.86
CA HIS A 566 3.73 25.42 -2.90
C HIS A 566 2.95 24.26 -2.28
N TRP A 567 2.18 23.52 -3.08
CA TRP A 567 1.35 22.41 -2.62
C TRP A 567 2.06 21.20 -2.02
N GLY A 568 3.40 21.11 -2.08
CA GLY A 568 4.11 19.91 -1.60
C GLY A 568 4.01 19.72 -0.09
N ILE A 569 3.73 20.81 0.65
CA ILE A 569 3.48 20.77 2.10
C ILE A 569 2.19 20.00 2.43
N THR A 570 1.33 19.79 1.43
CA THR A 570 0.06 19.09 1.60
C THR A 570 0.25 17.57 1.50
N GLY A 571 -0.46 16.85 2.37
CA GLY A 571 -0.44 15.39 2.44
C GLY A 571 -0.11 14.87 3.83
N SER A 572 -0.25 13.55 4.03
CA SER A 572 0.02 12.87 5.30
C SER A 572 -0.83 13.40 6.48
N GLU A 573 -0.29 13.34 7.69
CA GLU A 573 -0.86 13.88 8.92
C GLU A 573 -0.41 15.33 9.21
N PHE A 574 0.18 16.04 8.25
CA PHE A 574 0.79 17.36 8.47
C PHE A 574 -0.11 18.33 9.24
N ALA A 575 -1.37 18.46 8.82
CA ALA A 575 -2.29 19.40 9.46
C ALA A 575 -2.60 19.02 10.92
N GLN A 576 -2.59 17.72 11.23
CA GLN A 576 -2.75 17.22 12.60
C GLN A 576 -1.47 17.46 13.41
N GLN A 577 -0.30 17.20 12.82
CA GLN A 577 1.00 17.32 13.48
C GLN A 577 1.47 18.77 13.67
N ALA A 578 1.00 19.69 12.83
CA ALA A 578 1.28 21.12 12.88
C ALA A 578 0.09 21.96 13.38
N ALA A 579 -0.90 21.34 14.03
CA ALA A 579 -2.15 22.00 14.40
C ALA A 579 -1.94 23.27 15.25
N ARG A 580 -0.97 23.25 16.18
CA ARG A 580 -0.66 24.40 17.05
C ARG A 580 0.03 25.53 16.29
N GLU A 581 0.90 25.18 15.36
CA GLU A 581 1.63 26.10 14.50
C GLU A 581 0.69 26.78 13.52
N LEU A 582 -0.28 26.04 12.97
CA LEU A 582 -1.30 26.56 12.05
C LEU A 582 -2.27 27.57 12.69
N GLU A 583 -2.38 27.60 14.02
CA GLU A 583 -3.13 28.64 14.74
C GLU A 583 -2.35 29.97 14.83
N ARG A 584 -1.02 29.92 14.69
CA ARG A 584 -0.12 31.07 14.88
C ARG A 584 0.47 31.62 13.58
N ILE A 585 0.55 30.80 12.54
CA ILE A 585 1.20 31.13 11.28
C ILE A 585 0.13 31.26 10.19
N ASP A 586 0.12 32.40 9.48
CA ASP A 586 -0.63 32.54 8.24
C ASP A 586 0.07 31.70 7.16
N LEU A 587 -0.42 30.48 6.95
CA LEU A 587 0.03 29.58 5.89
C LEU A 587 -1.00 29.58 4.76
N ARG A 588 -0.59 30.08 3.59
CA ARG A 588 -1.37 30.02 2.35
C ARG A 588 -0.72 29.02 1.41
N VAL A 589 -1.50 28.10 0.89
CA VAL A 589 -1.00 26.99 0.08
C VAL A 589 -1.60 27.04 -1.31
N LEU A 590 -0.76 27.00 -2.33
CA LEU A 590 -1.21 26.85 -3.72
C LEU A 590 -2.03 25.56 -3.85
N GLN A 591 -3.20 25.66 -4.48
CA GLN A 591 -4.06 24.57 -4.91
C GLN A 591 -4.63 24.87 -6.30
N THR A 592 -5.24 23.87 -6.93
CA THR A 592 -5.95 24.01 -8.21
C THR A 592 -7.41 23.60 -8.11
N PHE A 593 -7.77 22.79 -7.10
CA PHE A 593 -9.10 22.24 -6.97
C PHE A 593 -9.49 21.94 -5.51
N SER A 594 -10.77 22.12 -5.20
CA SER A 594 -11.39 21.75 -3.92
C SER A 594 -12.78 21.18 -4.15
N PHE A 595 -13.15 20.13 -3.41
CA PHE A 595 -14.54 19.69 -3.27
C PHE A 595 -15.30 20.49 -2.20
N ILE A 596 -14.58 21.14 -1.28
CA ILE A 596 -15.16 22.01 -0.26
C ILE A 596 -15.61 23.30 -0.93
N ASP A 597 -16.84 23.72 -0.61
CA ASP A 597 -17.48 24.93 -1.14
C ASP A 597 -17.59 24.96 -2.68
N ASN A 598 -17.67 23.78 -3.32
CA ASN A 598 -17.77 23.62 -4.76
C ASN A 598 -19.10 22.96 -5.17
N ASP A 599 -20.04 23.78 -5.66
CA ASP A 599 -21.38 23.34 -6.06
C ASP A 599 -21.49 22.95 -7.55
N SER A 600 -20.36 22.83 -8.26
CA SER A 600 -20.37 22.39 -9.66
C SER A 600 -21.06 21.02 -9.79
N PRO A 601 -22.05 20.85 -10.71
CA PRO A 601 -22.74 19.57 -10.86
C PRO A 601 -21.82 18.37 -11.12
N ILE A 602 -20.68 18.59 -11.80
CA ILE A 602 -19.69 17.53 -12.05
C ILE A 602 -18.94 17.19 -10.75
N ALA A 603 -18.51 18.20 -9.99
CA ALA A 603 -17.81 18.01 -8.72
C ALA A 603 -18.71 17.31 -7.69
N THR A 604 -19.97 17.73 -7.55
CA THR A 604 -20.94 17.10 -6.65
C THR A 604 -21.24 15.66 -7.04
N SER A 605 -21.38 15.37 -8.34
CA SER A 605 -21.58 14.01 -8.84
C SER A 605 -20.36 13.11 -8.56
N LEU A 606 -19.15 13.64 -8.80
CA LEU A 606 -17.91 12.92 -8.54
C LEU A 606 -17.72 12.66 -7.04
N ALA A 607 -17.93 13.67 -6.18
CA ALA A 607 -17.85 13.54 -4.73
C ALA A 607 -18.85 12.48 -4.21
N LYS A 608 -20.10 12.49 -4.69
CA LYS A 608 -21.09 11.47 -4.33
C LYS A 608 -20.61 10.06 -4.65
N ARG A 609 -20.00 9.86 -5.82
CA ARG A 609 -19.45 8.55 -6.22
C ARG A 609 -18.22 8.18 -5.41
N TYR A 610 -17.36 9.15 -5.11
CA TYR A 610 -16.23 8.97 -4.21
C TYR A 610 -16.70 8.45 -2.84
N HIS A 611 -17.71 9.11 -2.24
CA HIS A 611 -18.32 8.70 -0.97
C HIS A 611 -18.87 7.27 -1.01
N GLN A 612 -19.59 6.94 -2.08
CA GLN A 612 -20.15 5.59 -2.27
C GLN A 612 -19.07 4.51 -2.41
N GLN A 613 -18.00 4.78 -3.15
CA GLN A 613 -16.96 3.80 -3.46
C GLN A 613 -15.96 3.61 -2.31
N TYR A 614 -15.59 4.69 -1.63
CA TYR A 614 -14.49 4.72 -0.66
C TYR A 614 -14.94 4.90 0.80
N ASN A 615 -16.25 4.80 1.09
CA ASN A 615 -16.85 4.92 2.42
C ASN A 615 -16.57 6.25 3.14
N THR A 616 -16.53 7.34 2.40
CA THR A 616 -16.42 8.68 2.98
C THR A 616 -17.79 9.35 3.05
N LEU A 617 -17.94 10.36 3.91
CA LEU A 617 -19.24 10.97 4.23
C LEU A 617 -19.36 12.40 3.72
N SER A 618 -18.24 13.10 3.54
CA SER A 618 -18.21 14.53 3.28
C SER A 618 -17.01 14.95 2.44
N ALA A 619 -17.07 16.15 1.84
CA ALA A 619 -15.98 16.70 1.03
C ALA A 619 -14.65 16.79 1.81
N THR A 620 -14.70 16.98 3.13
CA THR A 620 -13.51 17.02 3.99
C THR A 620 -12.83 15.67 4.17
N ASP A 621 -13.51 14.57 3.85
CA ASP A 621 -12.91 13.23 3.88
C ASP A 621 -12.11 12.91 2.61
N ILE A 622 -12.19 13.77 1.58
CA ILE A 622 -11.46 13.61 0.32
C ILE A 622 -10.09 14.29 0.47
N PHE A 623 -9.08 13.51 0.82
CA PHE A 623 -7.69 13.97 0.86
C PHE A 623 -7.16 14.29 -0.54
N ALA A 624 -6.24 15.24 -0.62
CA ALA A 624 -5.53 15.61 -1.84
C ALA A 624 -6.46 15.77 -3.08
N PRO A 625 -7.48 16.65 -3.00
CA PRO A 625 -8.55 16.73 -3.99
C PRO A 625 -8.04 17.06 -5.40
N SER A 626 -6.98 17.88 -5.51
CA SER A 626 -6.30 18.19 -6.77
C SER A 626 -5.81 16.94 -7.50
N GLY A 627 -5.15 16.00 -6.79
CA GLY A 627 -4.69 14.74 -7.39
C GLY A 627 -5.82 13.87 -7.92
N THR A 628 -6.95 13.81 -7.20
CA THR A 628 -8.15 13.10 -7.66
C THR A 628 -8.73 13.75 -8.92
N ALA A 629 -8.93 15.07 -8.90
CA ALA A 629 -9.55 15.82 -10.00
C ALA A 629 -8.68 15.78 -11.27
N HIS A 630 -7.38 16.02 -11.14
CA HIS A 630 -6.44 16.00 -12.26
C HIS A 630 -6.37 14.63 -12.92
N ALA A 631 -6.22 13.57 -12.13
CA ALA A 631 -6.11 12.22 -12.67
C ALA A 631 -7.43 11.76 -13.32
N TYR A 632 -8.57 12.16 -12.77
CA TYR A 632 -9.89 11.91 -13.34
C TYR A 632 -10.05 12.59 -14.72
N ASP A 633 -9.76 13.89 -14.81
CA ASP A 633 -9.85 14.64 -16.08
C ASP A 633 -8.85 14.12 -17.11
N LEU A 634 -7.60 13.85 -16.70
CA LEU A 634 -6.54 13.37 -17.57
C LEU A 634 -6.83 11.96 -18.14
N MET A 635 -7.47 11.08 -17.35
CA MET A 635 -7.95 9.79 -17.85
C MET A 635 -9.07 9.95 -18.89
N HIS A 636 -9.98 10.90 -18.72
CA HIS A 636 -11.00 11.20 -19.74
C HIS A 636 -10.43 11.82 -21.01
N LEU A 637 -9.39 12.64 -20.90
CA LEU A 637 -8.64 13.17 -22.05
C LEU A 637 -7.94 12.03 -22.81
N LEU A 638 -7.25 11.13 -22.10
CA LEU A 638 -6.66 9.92 -22.67
C LEU A 638 -7.71 9.06 -23.39
N ALA A 639 -8.87 8.85 -22.77
CA ALA A 639 -9.96 8.06 -23.35
C ALA A 639 -10.48 8.67 -24.65
N GLN A 640 -10.61 10.00 -24.73
CA GLN A 640 -11.00 10.70 -25.96
C GLN A 640 -9.95 10.54 -27.06
N ALA A 641 -8.67 10.75 -26.73
CA ALA A 641 -7.59 10.59 -27.69
C ALA A 641 -7.47 9.15 -28.21
N THR A 642 -7.63 8.17 -27.32
CA THR A 642 -7.62 6.73 -27.68
C THR A 642 -8.77 6.36 -28.61
N ARG A 643 -9.97 6.90 -28.35
CA ARG A 643 -11.13 6.69 -29.25
C ARG A 643 -10.90 7.34 -30.62
N LYS A 644 -10.37 8.57 -30.67
CA LYS A 644 -10.02 9.25 -31.93
C LYS A 644 -8.94 8.48 -32.70
N ALA A 645 -7.94 7.94 -32.00
CA ALA A 645 -6.85 7.19 -32.60
C ALA A 645 -7.30 5.82 -33.17
N GLY A 646 -8.36 5.24 -32.60
CA GLY A 646 -8.85 3.91 -32.99
C GLY A 646 -7.82 2.79 -32.77
N SER A 647 -6.84 3.00 -31.90
CA SER A 647 -5.68 2.13 -31.70
C SER A 647 -5.14 2.23 -30.28
N SER A 648 -4.56 1.14 -29.77
CA SER A 648 -3.83 1.10 -28.49
C SER A 648 -2.36 1.53 -28.62
N ASP A 649 -1.93 1.94 -29.81
CA ASP A 649 -0.58 2.44 -30.08
C ASP A 649 -0.38 3.82 -29.45
N MET A 650 0.55 3.92 -28.51
CA MET A 650 0.80 5.15 -27.74
C MET A 650 1.24 6.32 -28.62
N THR A 651 1.96 6.08 -29.72
CA THR A 651 2.37 7.14 -30.66
C THR A 651 1.15 7.74 -31.36
N LYS A 652 0.18 6.91 -31.77
CA LYS A 652 -1.08 7.39 -32.35
C LYS A 652 -1.95 8.11 -31.33
N ILE A 653 -2.04 7.59 -30.11
CA ILE A 653 -2.78 8.25 -29.02
C ILE A 653 -2.17 9.62 -28.72
N ARG A 654 -0.84 9.72 -28.61
CA ARG A 654 -0.09 10.98 -28.42
C ARG A 654 -0.41 12.01 -29.50
N GLN A 655 -0.51 11.58 -30.77
CA GLN A 655 -0.88 12.48 -31.86
C GLN A 655 -2.30 13.03 -31.71
N GLU A 656 -3.25 12.24 -31.22
CA GLU A 656 -4.63 12.66 -30.99
C GLU A 656 -4.81 13.49 -29.71
N MET A 657 -3.97 13.29 -28.68
CA MET A 657 -3.94 14.15 -27.50
C MET A 657 -3.72 15.62 -27.87
N LYS A 658 -2.84 15.90 -28.84
CA LYS A 658 -2.58 17.26 -29.37
C LYS A 658 -3.72 17.86 -30.22
N LYS A 659 -4.76 17.07 -30.51
CA LYS A 659 -5.90 17.44 -31.37
C LYS A 659 -7.23 17.38 -30.60
N LEU A 660 -7.19 17.37 -29.27
CA LEU A 660 -8.38 17.44 -28.45
C LEU A 660 -8.93 18.87 -28.51
N ASP A 661 -10.21 19.02 -28.86
CA ASP A 661 -10.80 20.34 -29.06
C ASP A 661 -11.37 20.90 -27.77
N GLN A 662 -12.19 20.12 -27.06
CA GLN A 662 -12.81 20.51 -25.80
C GLN A 662 -13.05 19.31 -24.89
N HIS A 663 -12.93 19.52 -23.58
CA HIS A 663 -13.37 18.56 -22.58
C HIS A 663 -14.00 19.31 -21.40
N LYS A 664 -15.15 18.82 -20.92
CA LYS A 664 -15.79 19.37 -19.72
C LYS A 664 -15.37 18.51 -18.52
N GLY A 665 -14.24 18.87 -17.92
CA GLY A 665 -13.70 18.19 -16.76
C GLY A 665 -14.36 18.65 -15.45
N VAL A 666 -13.96 17.98 -14.37
CA VAL A 666 -14.32 18.38 -13.00
C VAL A 666 -13.54 19.61 -12.56
N MET A 667 -12.27 19.73 -12.95
CA MET A 667 -11.41 20.85 -12.59
C MET A 667 -11.85 22.10 -13.37
N LYS A 668 -11.92 22.00 -14.70
CA LYS A 668 -12.35 23.09 -15.58
C LYS A 668 -12.95 22.58 -16.89
N ARG A 669 -13.48 23.52 -17.67
CA ARG A 669 -13.73 23.31 -19.10
C ARG A 669 -12.43 23.57 -19.86
N TYR A 670 -11.83 22.52 -20.39
CA TYR A 670 -10.67 22.59 -21.26
C TYR A 670 -11.09 23.01 -22.67
N GLN A 671 -10.36 23.95 -23.25
CA GLN A 671 -10.42 24.30 -24.67
C GLN A 671 -9.02 24.10 -25.23
N SER A 672 -8.87 23.18 -26.17
CA SER A 672 -7.56 22.77 -26.71
C SER A 672 -6.54 22.47 -25.59
N PRO A 673 -6.79 21.48 -24.72
CA PRO A 673 -5.99 21.24 -23.51
C PRO A 673 -4.49 21.05 -23.80
N PHE A 674 -4.14 20.62 -25.01
CA PHE A 674 -2.76 20.43 -25.42
C PHE A 674 -2.57 21.01 -26.82
N LEU A 675 -1.69 22.01 -26.93
CA LEU A 675 -1.30 22.62 -28.20
C LEU A 675 0.11 22.16 -28.60
N SER A 676 0.49 22.39 -29.86
CA SER A 676 1.85 22.06 -30.28
C SER A 676 2.86 22.95 -29.55
N GLY A 677 3.79 22.34 -28.81
CA GLY A 677 4.74 23.05 -27.96
C GLY A 677 4.21 23.39 -26.56
N GLN A 678 2.95 23.08 -26.26
CA GLN A 678 2.34 23.30 -24.94
C GLN A 678 1.54 22.06 -24.53
N GLN A 679 2.20 21.16 -23.80
CA GLN A 679 1.61 19.90 -23.29
C GLN A 679 1.19 20.01 -21.81
N ASP A 680 1.15 21.24 -21.30
CA ASP A 680 0.56 21.64 -20.02
C ASP A 680 -0.87 22.16 -20.24
N ALA A 681 -1.85 21.52 -19.59
CA ALA A 681 -3.27 21.88 -19.75
C ALA A 681 -3.77 22.94 -18.76
N LEU A 682 -3.07 23.15 -17.65
CA LEU A 682 -3.42 24.18 -16.68
C LEU A 682 -2.63 25.46 -16.95
N THR A 683 -3.25 26.59 -16.66
CA THR A 683 -2.69 27.94 -16.80
C THR A 683 -2.66 28.65 -15.43
N PRO A 684 -1.96 29.78 -15.28
CA PRO A 684 -1.92 30.50 -13.99
C PRO A 684 -3.30 30.84 -13.41
N GLU A 685 -4.31 31.07 -14.25
CA GLU A 685 -5.69 31.40 -13.83
C GLU A 685 -6.42 30.22 -13.14
N ASP A 686 -5.86 29.02 -13.22
CA ASP A 686 -6.39 27.83 -12.57
C ASP A 686 -5.91 27.70 -11.11
N TYR A 687 -5.00 28.57 -10.67
CA TYR A 687 -4.37 28.46 -9.36
C TYR A 687 -5.11 29.30 -8.33
N ILE A 688 -5.26 28.74 -7.14
CA ILE A 688 -5.91 29.39 -6.00
C ILE A 688 -5.06 29.20 -4.75
N PHE A 689 -5.14 30.15 -3.84
CA PHE A 689 -4.63 29.93 -2.49
C PHE A 689 -5.69 29.22 -1.64
N SER A 690 -5.25 28.31 -0.79
CA SER A 690 -6.05 27.68 0.25
C SER A 690 -5.39 27.90 1.62
N PHE A 691 -6.16 27.80 2.69
CA PHE A 691 -5.67 27.88 4.06
C PHE A 691 -6.19 26.71 4.89
N TYR A 692 -5.46 26.34 5.95
CA TYR A 692 -5.91 25.28 6.85
C TYR A 692 -6.97 25.80 7.82
N LYS A 693 -8.10 25.09 7.89
CA LYS A 693 -9.15 25.26 8.89
C LYS A 693 -9.61 23.89 9.35
N ASN A 694 -9.55 23.62 10.65
CA ASN A 694 -9.90 22.32 11.24
C ASN A 694 -9.15 21.15 10.57
N GLY A 695 -7.87 21.34 10.25
CA GLY A 695 -7.04 20.32 9.60
C GLY A 695 -7.25 20.17 8.08
N MET A 696 -8.18 20.91 7.47
CA MET A 696 -8.52 20.80 6.05
C MET A 696 -8.21 22.08 5.29
N LEU A 697 -7.85 21.95 4.01
CA LEU A 697 -7.60 23.10 3.13
C LEU A 697 -8.91 23.65 2.58
N HIS A 698 -9.22 24.89 2.95
CA HIS A 698 -10.33 25.65 2.39
C HIS A 698 -9.82 26.65 1.35
N PRO A 699 -10.47 26.76 0.18
CA PRO A 699 -10.08 27.75 -0.81
C PRO A 699 -10.29 29.17 -0.27
N ILE A 700 -9.31 30.04 -0.50
CA ILE A 700 -9.46 31.49 -0.30
C ILE A 700 -10.28 31.99 -1.48
N ARG A 701 -11.54 32.38 -1.24
CA ARG A 701 -12.35 33.03 -2.28
C ARG A 701 -11.74 34.40 -2.56
N SER A 702 -11.43 34.67 -3.83
CA SER A 702 -11.19 36.06 -4.27
C SER A 702 -12.43 36.87 -3.88
N THR A 703 -12.27 37.81 -2.96
CA THR A 703 -13.26 38.88 -2.79
C THR A 703 -13.14 39.75 -4.03
N ASN A 704 -14.00 39.49 -5.02
CA ASN A 704 -14.20 40.41 -6.15
C ASN A 704 -14.56 41.81 -5.69
#